data_AF-A0AAW9SN55-F1
#
_entry.id   AF-A0AAW9SN55-F1
#
_cell.length_a   1.000
_cell.length_b   1.000
_cell.length_c   1.000
_cell.angle_alpha   90.00
_cell.angle_beta   90.00
_cell.angle_gamma   90.00
#
_symmetry.space_group_name_H-M   'P 1'
#
loop_
_entity.id
_entity.type
_entity.pdbx_description
1 polymer ?
#
loop_
_entity_poly.entity_id
_entity_poly.type
_entity_poly.pdbx_seq_one_letter_code
_entity_poly.pdbx_strand_id
1 'polypeptide(L)'
;MGWLHRIVAACLALILCAGLALAQDVEAPDYDAWDSRAASGERILQEPQASDETLEALRLQLAEWRERFLAGQDINATRIDALESQLQALGEPPAEGESEPEDIAERRATLNAQISELRAPVLRAEEAYSRANAMIAEIDRIIRERQADALLSVGPSPLNPVHWPGAIDALTTSILLSWQELVANARDAGHRAVARRNLPSILIVGGIGLMLILRGHRWARAGVTRLIAHSRRGTGVIRFVISLGQIMLPLFGIILLVTAATITDFAGPRWRVLLEHLPSWAATLLLIRWLADQAFHDSDEMAVLPLALEDRRRARRVANILSVSYVLRDMLRVFVELDNYAAETEAVLQFPVLLFSGYFLFRLGRTRNEAHMAGSRAALESTDAGLFRMRLARFMGRAAMVLGALGPVLAALGYLKVGEALIYPAIATLGLIGLVMVLQQFINNLYELVTGSHPDEDNSLWPVLAGFVLAIGSIPFLALIWGARRADLTEVWARFQEGFSFGETRISPSDFLLVIIVFVIGFMLTRLFQGALRTAVLPRTKLDQGGQNAVVSGIGYVGIFAAALVAITAGGLDLSSLAIVAGALSVGIGFGLQNIVSNFVSGIILLIERPIGEGDWIEVNGTHGIVKDISVRSTRLETFDRYDLIIPNADFVSGTVANYTRGNSLGRLILSVGVAYGTDTRKVEKILLDIARHHDMVLMNPAPMVVFTGFGADALDFELRVILRDVGQGLVVRTEMNHDIAERFVAEGIEIPFAQRDIWLRNPEALGGGRPGAPPAAPQSTTGPAEPETTNRPQRQERAEPGSYGSEADIDGGDGPMTPLLYREDAYLREAPARVVEITPEGGVVLDRSLFYPKGGGQPGDSGWLEWDGTRLAIATAVKAEDGHSSVLVPAEPAALPPLGAHVVQRLDWERRHAHMRVHTALHLLSVVIPLPVTGGQIGATGGRLDFLMPEPPEDREAIEDALNALVDRDLPVTERWITEADLDAQPDLVKTLSVKPPRGAGRVRLVRIGEPSQQVDLQPCGGTHVARTGEIGALRLGKIENKGKQNRRVTLLLA
;
A
#
# COMPACT_ATOMS: atom_id res chain seq x y z
N MET A 1 -8.48 22.45 24.93
CA MET A 1 -8.50 21.66 23.67
C MET A 1 -9.69 21.98 22.77
N GLY A 2 -10.96 21.81 23.21
CA GLY A 2 -12.13 21.88 22.30
C GLY A 2 -12.33 23.14 21.43
N TRP A 3 -11.81 24.31 21.82
CA TRP A 3 -11.92 25.54 21.00
C TRP A 3 -10.99 25.52 19.78
N LEU A 4 -9.81 24.92 19.89
CA LEU A 4 -8.81 24.92 18.82
C LEU A 4 -9.19 23.96 17.69
N HIS A 5 -9.71 22.77 18.02
CA HIS A 5 -10.28 21.86 17.01
C HIS A 5 -11.49 22.48 16.30
N ARG A 6 -12.30 23.29 17.00
CA ARG A 6 -13.41 24.02 16.37
C ARG A 6 -12.91 25.12 15.41
N ILE A 7 -11.79 25.78 15.69
CA ILE A 7 -11.18 26.76 14.77
C ILE A 7 -10.56 26.06 13.56
N VAL A 8 -9.82 24.97 13.75
CA VAL A 8 -9.23 24.21 12.62
C VAL A 8 -10.33 23.63 11.74
N ALA A 9 -11.39 23.05 12.34
CA ALA A 9 -12.57 22.59 11.61
C ALA A 9 -13.34 23.73 10.93
N ALA A 10 -13.47 24.91 11.56
CA ALA A 10 -14.10 26.08 10.95
C ALA A 10 -13.27 26.67 9.81
N CYS A 11 -11.94 26.64 9.88
CA CYS A 11 -11.05 27.07 8.80
C CYS A 11 -11.09 26.08 7.63
N LEU A 12 -11.07 24.77 7.90
CA LEU A 12 -11.29 23.74 6.88
C LEU A 12 -12.67 23.85 6.25
N ALA A 13 -13.72 24.09 7.04
CA ALA A 13 -15.08 24.32 6.54
C ALA A 13 -15.19 25.63 5.75
N LEU A 14 -14.50 26.71 6.13
CA LEU A 14 -14.44 27.95 5.34
C LEU A 14 -13.71 27.75 4.00
N ILE A 15 -12.63 26.95 3.97
CA ILE A 15 -11.92 26.60 2.74
C ILE A 15 -12.79 25.70 1.84
N LEU A 16 -13.51 24.74 2.41
CA LEU A 16 -14.46 23.88 1.68
C LEU A 16 -15.70 24.65 1.18
N CYS A 17 -16.26 25.56 1.97
CA CYS A 17 -17.39 26.40 1.56
C CYS A 17 -17.01 27.49 0.56
N ALA A 18 -15.76 27.97 0.56
CA ALA A 18 -15.28 28.94 -0.43
C ALA A 18 -15.22 28.36 -1.86
N GLY A 19 -15.10 27.04 -2.01
CA GLY A 19 -15.10 26.35 -3.31
C GLY A 19 -16.48 26.10 -3.92
N LEU A 20 -17.57 26.31 -3.17
CA LEU A 20 -18.94 25.91 -3.57
C LEU A 20 -19.79 27.04 -4.20
N ALA A 21 -19.18 28.18 -4.54
CA ALA A 21 -19.91 29.40 -4.89
C ALA A 21 -19.36 30.16 -6.12
N LEU A 22 -18.99 29.45 -7.19
CA LEU A 22 -18.70 30.05 -8.51
C LEU A 22 -19.27 29.21 -9.66
N ALA A 23 -20.59 28.97 -9.65
CA ALA A 23 -21.33 28.76 -10.89
C ALA A 23 -21.62 30.14 -11.49
N GLN A 24 -20.67 30.68 -12.25
CA GLN A 24 -20.96 31.80 -13.15
C GLN A 24 -21.59 31.23 -14.42
N ASP A 25 -22.64 31.86 -14.93
CA ASP A 25 -23.14 31.56 -16.27
C ASP A 25 -22.00 31.84 -17.27
N VAL A 26 -21.52 30.81 -17.95
CA VAL A 26 -20.46 30.92 -18.95
C VAL A 26 -21.05 31.60 -20.19
N GLU A 27 -20.95 32.92 -20.23
CA GLU A 27 -21.34 33.72 -21.38
C GLU A 27 -20.50 33.31 -22.59
N ALA A 28 -21.15 33.13 -23.75
CA ALA A 28 -20.49 32.59 -24.93
C ALA A 28 -19.32 33.49 -25.38
N PRO A 29 -18.15 32.94 -25.73
CA PRO A 29 -17.00 33.74 -26.14
C PRO A 29 -17.32 34.67 -27.31
N ASP A 30 -16.86 35.92 -27.24
CA ASP A 30 -16.93 36.87 -28.36
C ASP A 30 -15.89 36.48 -29.42
N TYR A 31 -16.35 35.72 -30.42
CA TYR A 31 -15.52 35.22 -31.51
C TYR A 31 -15.04 36.33 -32.46
N ASP A 32 -15.80 37.42 -32.65
CA ASP A 32 -15.37 38.55 -33.49
C ASP A 32 -14.22 39.33 -32.82
N ALA A 33 -14.31 39.53 -31.50
CA ALA A 33 -13.21 40.08 -30.71
C ALA A 33 -11.99 39.15 -30.70
N TRP A 34 -12.20 37.82 -30.64
CA TRP A 34 -11.12 36.85 -30.75
C TRP A 34 -10.39 36.93 -32.09
N ASP A 35 -11.10 36.88 -33.22
CA ASP A 35 -10.46 36.87 -34.55
C ASP A 35 -9.64 38.14 -34.79
N SER A 36 -10.15 39.29 -34.37
CA SER A 36 -9.43 40.57 -34.39
C SER A 36 -8.14 40.53 -33.54
N ARG A 37 -8.19 39.87 -32.38
CA ARG A 37 -7.02 39.71 -31.48
C ARG A 37 -6.01 38.71 -32.03
N ALA A 38 -6.45 37.56 -32.51
CA ALA A 38 -5.61 36.54 -33.13
C ALA A 38 -4.88 37.10 -34.36
N ALA A 39 -5.58 37.79 -35.26
CA ALA A 39 -4.97 38.45 -36.43
C ALA A 39 -4.02 39.62 -36.06
N SER A 40 -4.11 40.17 -34.85
CA SER A 40 -3.11 41.11 -34.33
C SER A 40 -1.91 40.39 -33.70
N GLY A 41 -2.13 39.27 -33.02
CA GLY A 41 -1.06 38.42 -32.46
C GLY A 41 -0.20 37.78 -33.53
N GLU A 42 -0.81 37.23 -34.57
CA GLU A 42 -0.13 36.64 -35.75
C GLU A 42 0.77 37.66 -36.46
N ARG A 43 0.37 38.93 -36.53
CA ARG A 43 1.23 40.00 -37.08
C ARG A 43 2.43 40.30 -36.17
N ILE A 44 2.24 40.38 -34.86
CA ILE A 44 3.34 40.58 -33.89
C ILE A 44 4.32 39.39 -33.94
N LEU A 45 3.82 38.16 -34.11
CA LEU A 45 4.64 36.96 -34.29
C LEU A 45 5.48 36.98 -35.58
N GLN A 46 4.98 37.61 -36.65
CA GLN A 46 5.70 37.78 -37.91
C GLN A 46 6.72 38.93 -37.90
N GLU A 47 6.68 39.84 -36.91
CA GLU A 47 7.62 40.95 -36.78
C GLU A 47 8.91 40.52 -36.06
N PRO A 48 10.08 40.45 -36.75
CA PRO A 48 11.31 39.89 -36.15
C PRO A 48 11.84 40.68 -34.95
N GLN A 49 11.42 41.95 -34.80
CA GLN A 49 11.86 42.88 -33.75
C GLN A 49 10.90 42.98 -32.54
N ALA A 50 9.82 42.18 -32.49
CA ALA A 50 8.94 42.15 -31.32
C ALA A 50 9.75 41.83 -30.05
N SER A 51 9.64 42.67 -29.02
CA SER A 51 10.39 42.50 -27.76
C SER A 51 9.83 41.33 -26.93
N ASP A 52 10.67 40.70 -26.11
CA ASP A 52 10.25 39.59 -25.25
C ASP A 52 9.13 40.01 -24.26
N GLU A 53 9.11 41.28 -23.83
CA GLU A 53 8.04 41.84 -23.00
C GLU A 53 6.71 41.94 -23.77
N THR A 54 6.75 42.37 -25.04
CA THR A 54 5.58 42.38 -25.93
C THR A 54 5.06 40.97 -26.17
N LEU A 55 5.96 40.00 -26.36
CA LEU A 55 5.62 38.59 -26.54
C LEU A 55 5.03 37.98 -25.25
N GLU A 56 5.58 38.23 -24.06
CA GLU A 56 4.97 37.79 -22.80
C GLU A 56 3.58 38.42 -22.57
N ALA A 57 3.41 39.71 -22.88
CA ALA A 57 2.12 40.39 -22.75
C ALA A 57 1.06 39.80 -23.70
N LEU A 58 1.42 39.50 -24.95
CA LEU A 58 0.55 38.79 -25.90
C LEU A 58 0.22 37.38 -25.41
N ARG A 59 1.22 36.63 -24.93
CA ARG A 59 1.06 35.25 -24.42
C ARG A 59 0.12 35.18 -23.23
N LEU A 60 0.14 36.17 -22.33
CA LEU A 60 -0.81 36.27 -21.23
C LEU A 60 -2.25 36.51 -21.72
N GLN A 61 -2.45 37.40 -22.70
CA GLN A 61 -3.78 37.65 -23.28
C GLN A 61 -4.33 36.40 -24.01
N LEU A 62 -3.47 35.69 -24.76
CA LEU A 62 -3.86 34.45 -25.43
C LEU A 62 -4.22 33.34 -24.44
N ALA A 63 -3.53 33.24 -23.31
CA ALA A 63 -3.85 32.27 -22.26
C ALA A 63 -5.22 32.53 -21.61
N GLU A 64 -5.59 33.80 -21.39
CA GLU A 64 -6.92 34.17 -20.90
C GLU A 64 -8.02 33.81 -21.90
N TRP A 65 -7.82 34.06 -23.20
CA TRP A 65 -8.75 33.62 -24.25
C TRP A 65 -8.86 32.10 -24.33
N ARG A 66 -7.74 31.38 -24.24
CA ARG A 66 -7.73 29.91 -24.21
C ARG A 66 -8.56 29.36 -23.05
N GLU A 67 -8.48 29.95 -21.86
CA GLU A 67 -9.29 29.54 -20.70
C GLU A 67 -10.80 29.72 -20.95
N ARG A 68 -11.20 30.82 -21.61
CA ARG A 68 -12.59 31.04 -22.04
C ARG A 68 -13.05 30.02 -23.09
N PHE A 69 -12.19 29.63 -24.02
CA PHE A 69 -12.52 28.58 -25.01
C PHE A 69 -12.58 27.19 -24.40
N LEU A 70 -11.76 26.90 -23.38
CA LEU A 70 -11.84 25.64 -22.64
C LEU A 70 -13.21 25.51 -21.95
N ALA A 71 -13.65 26.55 -21.22
CA ALA A 71 -15.01 26.60 -20.67
C ALA A 71 -16.09 26.57 -21.77
N GLY A 72 -15.76 27.04 -22.97
CA GLY A 72 -16.60 26.98 -24.16
C GLY A 72 -16.82 25.57 -24.73
N GLN A 73 -15.94 24.61 -24.43
CA GLN A 73 -16.08 23.22 -24.90
C GLN A 73 -17.18 22.47 -24.14
N ASP A 74 -17.42 22.82 -22.87
CA ASP A 74 -18.48 22.23 -22.05
C ASP A 74 -19.87 22.87 -22.28
N ILE A 75 -19.96 23.89 -23.14
CA ILE A 75 -21.24 24.52 -23.50
C ILE A 75 -22.16 23.48 -24.13
N ASN A 76 -23.39 23.36 -23.59
CA ASN A 76 -24.39 22.36 -23.94
C ASN A 76 -24.06 20.89 -23.59
N ALA A 77 -22.93 20.55 -22.93
CA ALA A 77 -22.52 19.17 -22.68
C ALA A 77 -23.65 18.27 -22.14
N THR A 78 -24.28 18.66 -21.01
CA THR A 78 -25.41 17.93 -20.40
C THR A 78 -26.63 17.80 -21.32
N ARG A 79 -26.79 18.72 -22.27
CA ARG A 79 -27.90 18.75 -23.23
C ARG A 79 -27.62 17.87 -24.45
N ILE A 80 -26.35 17.79 -24.85
CA ILE A 80 -25.83 16.86 -25.84
C ILE A 80 -25.94 15.43 -25.29
N ASP A 81 -25.43 15.14 -24.08
CA ASP A 81 -25.56 13.85 -23.40
C ASP A 81 -27.02 13.36 -23.32
N ALA A 82 -27.95 14.26 -23.01
CA ALA A 82 -29.38 13.95 -22.93
C ALA A 82 -30.03 13.65 -24.29
N LEU A 83 -29.49 14.16 -25.39
CA LEU A 83 -29.93 13.84 -26.76
C LEU A 83 -29.24 12.58 -27.28
N GLU A 84 -27.97 12.37 -26.95
CA GLU A 84 -27.22 11.14 -27.28
C GLU A 84 -27.79 9.93 -26.55
N SER A 85 -28.22 10.09 -25.29
CA SER A 85 -28.97 9.08 -24.55
C SER A 85 -30.31 8.74 -25.22
N GLN A 86 -31.00 9.72 -25.80
CA GLN A 86 -32.22 9.49 -26.59
C GLN A 86 -31.91 8.80 -27.92
N LEU A 87 -30.78 9.12 -28.56
CA LEU A 87 -30.33 8.51 -29.80
C LEU A 87 -29.95 7.04 -29.59
N GLN A 88 -29.22 6.71 -28.52
CA GLN A 88 -28.91 5.33 -28.12
C GLN A 88 -30.18 4.53 -27.81
N ALA A 89 -31.21 5.14 -27.23
CA ALA A 89 -32.49 4.48 -26.97
C ALA A 89 -33.28 4.09 -28.24
N LEU A 90 -32.93 4.63 -29.42
CA LEU A 90 -33.46 4.18 -30.72
C LEU A 90 -32.75 2.94 -31.27
N GLY A 91 -31.65 2.51 -30.65
CA GLY A 91 -30.83 1.38 -31.09
C GLY A 91 -29.81 1.73 -32.19
N GLU A 92 -29.02 0.73 -32.58
CA GLU A 92 -28.01 0.87 -33.62
C GLU A 92 -28.63 1.31 -34.97
N PRO A 93 -27.89 2.04 -35.82
CA PRO A 93 -28.33 2.34 -37.18
C PRO A 93 -28.45 1.03 -38.00
N PRO A 94 -29.39 0.96 -38.96
CA PRO A 94 -29.54 -0.22 -39.81
C PRO A 94 -28.24 -0.49 -40.59
N ALA A 95 -27.91 -1.76 -40.79
CA ALA A 95 -26.77 -2.18 -41.59
C ALA A 95 -26.96 -1.76 -43.07
N GLU A 96 -25.87 -1.62 -43.84
CA GLU A 96 -25.94 -1.26 -45.26
C GLU A 96 -26.85 -2.23 -46.04
N GLY A 97 -28.02 -1.72 -46.48
CA GLY A 97 -29.02 -2.48 -47.23
C GLY A 97 -30.28 -2.86 -46.44
N GLU A 98 -30.31 -2.65 -45.12
CA GLU A 98 -31.52 -2.80 -44.29
C GLU A 98 -32.27 -1.47 -44.15
N SER A 99 -33.60 -1.52 -44.04
CA SER A 99 -34.46 -0.35 -43.87
C SER A 99 -34.99 -0.27 -42.44
N GLU A 100 -34.69 0.82 -41.72
CA GLU A 100 -35.35 1.14 -40.45
C GLU A 100 -36.76 1.72 -40.68
N PRO A 101 -37.68 1.61 -39.70
CA PRO A 101 -39.00 2.26 -39.77
C PRO A 101 -38.90 3.78 -40.00
N GLU A 102 -39.78 4.33 -40.84
CA GLU A 102 -39.73 5.72 -41.30
C GLU A 102 -39.85 6.74 -40.15
N ASP A 103 -40.60 6.42 -39.10
CA ASP A 103 -40.75 7.20 -37.87
C ASP A 103 -39.48 7.19 -37.00
N ILE A 104 -38.78 6.05 -36.94
CA ILE A 104 -37.47 5.94 -36.27
C ILE A 104 -36.40 6.70 -37.07
N ALA A 105 -36.40 6.60 -38.41
CA ALA A 105 -35.50 7.33 -39.28
C ALA A 105 -35.65 8.86 -39.12
N GLU A 106 -36.89 9.37 -39.18
CA GLU A 106 -37.18 10.80 -39.01
C GLU A 106 -36.76 11.28 -37.60
N ARG A 107 -37.00 10.46 -36.56
CA ARG A 107 -36.58 10.79 -35.19
C ARG A 107 -35.06 10.79 -35.03
N ARG A 108 -34.35 9.80 -35.59
CA ARG A 108 -32.88 9.69 -35.60
C ARG A 108 -32.26 10.88 -36.31
N ALA A 109 -32.78 11.25 -37.48
CA ALA A 109 -32.36 12.43 -38.24
C ALA A 109 -32.58 13.74 -37.46
N THR A 110 -33.73 13.89 -36.79
CA THR A 110 -34.05 15.07 -35.96
C THR A 110 -33.09 15.20 -34.77
N LEU A 111 -32.82 14.12 -34.05
CA LEU A 111 -31.88 14.13 -32.93
C LEU A 111 -30.45 14.45 -33.39
N ASN A 112 -29.98 13.85 -34.50
CA ASN A 112 -28.68 14.15 -35.08
C ASN A 112 -28.55 15.62 -35.53
N ALA A 113 -29.61 16.23 -36.07
CA ALA A 113 -29.63 17.65 -36.42
C ALA A 113 -29.51 18.55 -35.18
N GLN A 114 -30.26 18.24 -34.10
CA GLN A 114 -30.18 18.98 -32.83
C GLN A 114 -28.81 18.84 -32.15
N ILE A 115 -28.22 17.64 -32.13
CA ILE A 115 -26.87 17.40 -31.63
C ILE A 115 -25.85 18.20 -32.45
N SER A 116 -25.99 18.23 -33.79
CA SER A 116 -25.09 18.99 -34.67
C SER A 116 -25.18 20.50 -34.44
N GLU A 117 -26.39 21.04 -34.22
CA GLU A 117 -26.59 22.45 -33.88
C GLU A 117 -25.95 22.82 -32.53
N LEU A 118 -26.15 21.98 -31.50
CA LEU A 118 -25.58 22.20 -30.17
C LEU A 118 -24.06 21.98 -30.10
N ARG A 119 -23.49 21.11 -30.95
CA ARG A 119 -22.04 20.90 -31.11
C ARG A 119 -21.35 22.00 -31.93
N ALA A 120 -22.06 22.76 -32.76
CA ALA A 120 -21.47 23.83 -33.57
C ALA A 120 -20.68 24.89 -32.74
N PRO A 121 -21.18 25.40 -31.58
CA PRO A 121 -20.38 26.28 -30.72
C PRO A 121 -19.21 25.57 -30.03
N VAL A 122 -19.35 24.28 -29.68
CA VAL A 122 -18.27 23.46 -29.09
C VAL A 122 -17.11 23.33 -30.07
N LEU A 123 -17.40 22.98 -31.32
CA LEU A 123 -16.38 22.85 -32.38
C LEU A 123 -15.65 24.17 -32.66
N ARG A 124 -16.34 25.32 -32.59
CA ARG A 124 -15.67 26.64 -32.66
C ARG A 124 -14.80 26.94 -31.45
N ALA A 125 -15.21 26.52 -30.26
CA ALA A 125 -14.40 26.65 -29.05
C ALA A 125 -13.15 25.74 -29.12
N GLU A 126 -13.26 24.52 -29.65
CA GLU A 126 -12.13 23.63 -29.93
C GLU A 126 -11.15 24.24 -30.96
N GLU A 127 -11.66 24.77 -32.08
CA GLU A 127 -10.84 25.45 -33.10
C GLU A 127 -10.09 26.65 -32.51
N ALA A 128 -10.80 27.53 -31.80
CA ALA A 128 -10.22 28.73 -31.20
C ALA A 128 -9.22 28.40 -30.08
N TYR A 129 -9.51 27.40 -29.24
CA TYR A 129 -8.59 26.85 -28.23
C TYR A 129 -7.32 26.30 -28.88
N SER A 130 -7.45 25.55 -29.97
CA SER A 130 -6.32 25.00 -30.74
C SER A 130 -5.44 26.11 -31.34
N ARG A 131 -6.05 27.11 -32.00
CA ARG A 131 -5.36 28.29 -32.55
C ARG A 131 -4.65 29.11 -31.45
N ALA A 132 -5.29 29.31 -30.30
CA ALA A 132 -4.68 29.97 -29.14
C ALA A 132 -3.46 29.20 -28.61
N ASN A 133 -3.58 27.87 -28.45
CA ASN A 133 -2.47 27.02 -28.02
C ASN A 133 -1.31 27.02 -29.02
N ALA A 134 -1.57 27.01 -30.32
CA ALA A 134 -0.54 27.07 -31.35
C ALA A 134 0.27 28.38 -31.25
N MET A 135 -0.40 29.53 -31.13
CA MET A 135 0.28 30.82 -30.93
C MET A 135 1.06 30.88 -29.61
N ILE A 136 0.50 30.38 -28.50
CA ILE A 136 1.21 30.32 -27.20
C ILE A 136 2.47 29.47 -27.32
N ALA A 137 2.38 28.29 -27.95
CA ALA A 137 3.51 27.39 -28.15
C ALA A 137 4.60 28.01 -29.04
N GLU A 138 4.22 28.79 -30.05
CA GLU A 138 5.14 29.55 -30.91
C GLU A 138 5.84 30.68 -30.14
N ILE A 139 5.11 31.51 -29.37
CA ILE A 139 5.73 32.53 -28.50
C ILE A 139 6.71 31.89 -27.52
N ASP A 140 6.28 30.81 -26.87
CA ASP A 140 7.10 30.10 -25.88
C ASP A 140 8.33 29.44 -26.53
N ARG A 141 8.27 29.03 -27.81
CA ARG A 141 9.44 28.60 -28.59
C ARG A 141 10.39 29.77 -28.86
N ILE A 142 9.89 30.88 -29.42
CA ILE A 142 10.69 32.06 -29.79
C ILE A 142 11.46 32.60 -28.58
N ILE A 143 10.81 32.74 -27.42
CA ILE A 143 11.45 33.23 -26.20
C ILE A 143 12.51 32.23 -25.70
N ARG A 144 12.25 30.92 -25.72
CA ARG A 144 13.25 29.91 -25.31
C ARG A 144 14.46 29.86 -26.24
N GLU A 145 14.25 29.99 -27.55
CA GLU A 145 15.33 30.04 -28.54
C GLU A 145 16.20 31.30 -28.30
N ARG A 146 15.59 32.49 -28.18
CA ARG A 146 16.30 33.73 -27.83
C ARG A 146 17.07 33.64 -26.51
N GLN A 147 16.50 33.02 -25.47
CA GLN A 147 17.18 32.79 -24.20
C GLN A 147 18.38 31.83 -24.32
N ALA A 148 18.23 30.76 -25.09
CA ALA A 148 19.31 29.82 -25.35
C ALA A 148 20.45 30.48 -26.15
N ASP A 149 20.12 31.22 -27.21
CA ASP A 149 21.09 31.96 -28.02
C ASP A 149 21.81 33.05 -27.21
N ALA A 150 21.09 33.79 -26.36
CA ALA A 150 21.69 34.80 -25.48
C ALA A 150 22.69 34.18 -24.48
N LEU A 151 22.43 32.96 -23.99
CA LEU A 151 23.37 32.23 -23.13
C LEU A 151 24.55 31.62 -23.90
N LEU A 152 24.33 31.11 -25.12
CA LEU A 152 25.37 30.45 -25.93
C LEU A 152 26.20 31.44 -26.76
N SER A 153 25.78 32.70 -26.88
CA SER A 153 26.53 33.75 -27.56
C SER A 153 27.84 34.09 -26.84
N VAL A 154 28.91 34.28 -27.63
CA VAL A 154 30.21 34.73 -27.12
C VAL A 154 30.22 36.26 -27.15
N GLY A 155 30.12 36.89 -25.99
CA GLY A 155 30.25 38.33 -25.84
C GLY A 155 31.71 38.82 -25.80
N PRO A 156 31.93 40.14 -25.79
CA PRO A 156 33.26 40.72 -25.64
C PRO A 156 33.88 40.33 -24.29
N SER A 157 35.15 39.90 -24.29
CA SER A 157 35.83 39.53 -23.05
C SER A 157 36.08 40.76 -22.16
N PRO A 158 35.65 40.74 -20.88
CA PRO A 158 35.87 41.84 -19.94
C PRO A 158 37.35 42.00 -19.54
N LEU A 159 38.20 41.04 -19.89
CA LEU A 159 39.64 41.11 -19.65
C LEU A 159 40.40 41.95 -20.71
N ASN A 160 39.76 42.35 -21.81
CA ASN A 160 40.39 43.20 -22.82
C ASN A 160 40.52 44.64 -22.29
N PRO A 161 41.74 45.16 -22.04
CA PRO A 161 41.95 46.47 -21.43
C PRO A 161 41.46 47.64 -22.30
N VAL A 162 41.26 47.43 -23.61
CA VAL A 162 40.78 48.47 -24.54
C VAL A 162 39.40 49.00 -24.15
N HIS A 163 38.53 48.15 -23.59
CA HIS A 163 37.16 48.54 -23.25
C HIS A 163 37.04 49.28 -21.90
N TRP A 164 38.07 49.22 -21.05
CA TRP A 164 38.01 49.74 -19.68
C TRP A 164 37.86 51.28 -19.57
N PRO A 165 38.59 52.11 -20.32
CA PRO A 165 38.42 53.56 -20.25
C PRO A 165 37.01 54.00 -20.65
N GLY A 166 36.46 53.42 -21.73
CA GLY A 166 35.11 53.73 -22.21
C GLY A 166 34.02 53.27 -21.23
N ALA A 167 34.19 52.11 -20.59
CA ALA A 167 33.25 51.63 -19.58
C ALA A 167 33.21 52.51 -18.33
N ILE A 168 34.37 53.00 -17.87
CA ILE A 168 34.47 53.93 -16.74
C ILE A 168 33.89 55.31 -17.11
N ASP A 169 34.15 55.80 -18.32
CA ASP A 169 33.61 57.07 -18.82
C ASP A 169 32.07 57.02 -18.94
N ALA A 170 31.52 55.91 -19.45
CA ALA A 170 30.07 55.67 -19.50
C ALA A 170 29.45 55.67 -18.10
N LEU A 171 29.99 54.90 -17.15
CA LEU A 171 29.46 54.84 -15.77
C LEU A 171 29.56 56.19 -15.05
N THR A 172 30.69 56.89 -15.18
CA THR A 172 30.86 58.20 -14.55
C THR A 172 29.94 59.25 -15.18
N THR A 173 29.76 59.23 -16.50
CA THR A 173 28.78 60.06 -17.21
C THR A 173 27.36 59.79 -16.73
N SER A 174 26.93 58.52 -16.64
CA SER A 174 25.60 58.16 -16.15
C SER A 174 25.31 58.63 -14.73
N ILE A 175 26.30 58.52 -13.83
CA ILE A 175 26.21 59.04 -12.45
C ILE A 175 26.14 60.58 -12.45
N LEU A 176 26.98 61.24 -13.24
CA LEU A 176 27.01 62.70 -13.36
C LEU A 176 25.70 63.26 -13.94
N LEU A 177 25.14 62.63 -14.97
CA LEU A 177 23.86 63.02 -15.58
C LEU A 177 22.71 62.88 -14.59
N SER A 178 22.63 61.74 -13.88
CA SER A 178 21.62 61.56 -12.81
C SER A 178 21.80 62.61 -11.69
N TRP A 179 23.03 62.94 -11.29
CA TRP A 179 23.27 64.00 -10.30
C TRP A 179 22.88 65.39 -10.81
N GLN A 180 23.20 65.72 -12.07
CA GLN A 180 22.85 66.99 -12.70
C GLN A 180 21.34 67.15 -12.86
N GLU A 181 20.60 66.10 -13.23
CA GLU A 181 19.13 66.07 -13.28
C GLU A 181 18.52 66.49 -11.92
N LEU A 182 18.92 65.82 -10.84
CA LEU A 182 18.43 66.11 -9.49
C LEU A 182 18.73 67.55 -9.06
N VAL A 183 19.95 68.03 -9.33
CA VAL A 183 20.37 69.40 -8.98
C VAL A 183 19.64 70.44 -9.83
N ALA A 184 19.36 70.15 -11.10
CA ALA A 184 18.58 71.03 -11.98
C ALA A 184 17.13 71.14 -11.48
N ASN A 185 16.47 70.01 -11.23
CA ASN A 185 15.08 69.99 -10.74
C ASN A 185 14.96 70.64 -9.36
N ALA A 186 15.91 70.41 -8.45
CA ALA A 186 15.96 71.08 -7.15
C ALA A 186 16.23 72.60 -7.23
N ARG A 187 16.78 73.09 -8.35
CA ARG A 187 17.01 74.52 -8.63
C ARG A 187 15.90 75.17 -9.45
N ASP A 188 15.01 74.41 -10.05
CA ASP A 188 13.86 74.92 -10.79
C ASP A 188 12.83 75.62 -9.88
N ALA A 189 12.09 76.59 -10.43
CA ALA A 189 11.06 77.31 -9.70
C ALA A 189 9.75 76.51 -9.54
N GLY A 190 9.35 75.74 -10.56
CA GLY A 190 8.15 74.92 -10.57
C GLY A 190 8.23 73.74 -9.61
N HIS A 191 9.26 72.89 -9.74
CA HIS A 191 9.46 71.75 -8.84
C HIS A 191 9.60 72.19 -7.37
N ARG A 192 10.30 73.30 -7.09
CA ARG A 192 10.36 73.87 -5.72
C ARG A 192 9.00 74.39 -5.22
N ALA A 193 8.11 74.86 -6.10
CA ALA A 193 6.76 75.24 -5.69
C ALA A 193 5.93 74.00 -5.29
N VAL A 194 6.06 72.89 -6.04
CA VAL A 194 5.47 71.58 -5.68
C VAL A 194 6.01 71.09 -4.34
N ALA A 195 7.34 71.05 -4.17
CA ALA A 195 7.98 70.66 -2.92
C ALA A 195 7.55 71.52 -1.72
N ARG A 196 7.41 72.84 -1.89
CA ARG A 196 6.90 73.75 -0.84
C ARG A 196 5.44 73.47 -0.49
N ARG A 197 4.57 73.24 -1.50
CA ARG A 197 3.16 72.89 -1.30
C ARG A 197 3.00 71.60 -0.50
N ASN A 198 3.86 70.61 -0.79
CA ASN A 198 3.81 69.29 -0.17
C ASN A 198 4.68 69.17 1.10
N LEU A 199 5.33 70.26 1.55
CA LEU A 199 6.32 70.25 2.65
C LEU A 199 5.84 69.59 3.95
N PRO A 200 4.60 69.80 4.44
CA PRO A 200 4.10 69.11 5.63
C PRO A 200 4.09 67.59 5.46
N SER A 201 3.62 67.11 4.31
CA SER A 201 3.59 65.68 3.97
C SER A 201 5.00 65.11 3.88
N ILE A 202 5.94 65.81 3.23
CA ILE A 202 7.34 65.39 3.11
C ILE A 202 7.99 65.26 4.50
N LEU A 203 7.78 66.23 5.40
CA LEU A 203 8.34 66.20 6.75
C LEU A 203 7.73 65.10 7.63
N ILE A 204 6.42 64.88 7.55
CA ILE A 204 5.74 63.82 8.33
C ILE A 204 6.14 62.44 7.82
N VAL A 205 5.96 62.18 6.52
CA VAL A 205 6.26 60.89 5.89
C VAL A 205 7.75 60.57 5.98
N GLY A 206 8.61 61.53 5.66
CA GLY A 206 10.06 61.39 5.75
C GLY A 206 10.56 61.22 7.19
N GLY A 207 9.99 61.95 8.15
CA GLY A 207 10.31 61.83 9.57
C GLY A 207 9.94 60.47 10.16
N ILE A 208 8.74 59.96 9.83
CA ILE A 208 8.31 58.61 10.22
C ILE A 208 9.20 57.56 9.53
N GLY A 209 9.49 57.72 8.24
CA GLY A 209 10.36 56.80 7.49
C GLY A 209 11.76 56.68 8.10
N LEU A 210 12.40 57.81 8.37
CA LEU A 210 13.71 57.87 9.03
C LEU A 210 13.67 57.29 10.46
N MET A 211 12.61 57.58 11.23
CA MET A 211 12.43 57.01 12.57
C MET A 211 12.37 55.47 12.51
N LEU A 212 11.60 54.91 11.57
CA LEU A 212 11.45 53.47 11.42
C LEU A 212 12.75 52.78 10.97
N ILE A 213 13.55 53.41 10.11
CA ILE A 213 14.88 52.89 9.74
C ILE A 213 15.84 52.90 10.94
N LEU A 214 15.93 54.03 11.65
CA LEU A 214 16.90 54.20 12.75
C LEU A 214 16.51 53.47 14.05
N ARG A 215 15.20 53.28 14.31
CA ARG A 215 14.69 52.71 15.56
C ARG A 215 13.97 51.38 15.38
N GLY A 216 13.35 51.10 14.23
CA GLY A 216 12.52 49.91 14.01
C GLY A 216 13.23 48.59 14.31
N HIS A 217 14.47 48.41 13.86
CA HIS A 217 15.28 47.23 14.18
C HIS A 217 15.52 47.05 15.69
N ARG A 218 15.78 48.15 16.41
CA ARG A 218 15.96 48.13 17.87
C ARG A 218 14.64 47.86 18.60
N TRP A 219 13.52 48.40 18.11
CA TRP A 219 12.18 48.16 18.65
C TRP A 219 11.74 46.71 18.47
N ALA A 220 11.93 46.12 17.29
CA ALA A 220 11.64 44.71 17.04
C ALA A 220 12.45 43.80 17.98
N ARG A 221 13.77 44.01 18.10
CA ARG A 221 14.61 43.24 19.04
C ARG A 221 14.19 43.44 20.51
N ALA A 222 13.89 44.67 20.93
CA ALA A 222 13.42 44.94 22.29
C ALA A 222 12.06 44.30 22.59
N GLY A 223 11.15 44.25 21.60
CA GLY A 223 9.86 43.57 21.69
C GLY A 223 10.02 42.07 21.96
N VAL A 224 10.90 41.39 21.22
CA VAL A 224 11.24 39.97 21.44
C VAL A 224 11.66 39.75 22.91
N THR A 225 12.63 40.53 23.40
CA THR A 225 13.16 40.35 24.77
C THR A 225 12.14 40.60 25.87
N ARG A 226 11.18 41.52 25.68
CA ARG A 226 10.15 41.84 26.69
C ARG A 226 9.04 40.78 26.77
N LEU A 227 8.64 40.21 25.63
CA LEU A 227 7.57 39.22 25.57
C LEU A 227 8.02 37.81 25.98
N ILE A 228 9.28 37.45 25.74
CA ILE A 228 9.85 36.17 26.21
C ILE A 228 9.90 36.09 27.74
N ALA A 229 10.04 37.23 28.45
CA ALA A 229 10.12 37.26 29.91
C ALA A 229 8.82 36.80 30.64
N HIS A 230 7.69 36.67 29.92
CA HIS A 230 6.37 36.42 30.52
C HIS A 230 5.65 35.15 30.02
N SER A 231 6.28 34.32 29.18
CA SER A 231 5.62 33.10 28.63
C SER A 231 6.56 31.90 28.60
N ARG A 232 6.02 30.70 28.89
CA ARG A 232 6.75 29.41 28.81
C ARG A 232 6.36 28.53 27.62
N ARG A 233 5.12 28.61 27.13
CA ARG A 233 4.66 27.90 25.91
C ARG A 233 4.49 28.87 24.74
N GLY A 234 4.83 28.45 23.52
CA GLY A 234 4.66 29.26 22.30
C GLY A 234 5.71 30.35 22.06
N THR A 235 6.77 30.37 22.86
CA THR A 235 7.81 31.42 22.77
C THR A 235 8.51 31.45 21.41
N GLY A 236 8.69 30.29 20.76
CA GLY A 236 9.26 30.17 19.42
C GLY A 236 8.42 30.84 18.32
N VAL A 237 7.09 30.67 18.37
CA VAL A 237 6.14 31.28 17.41
C VAL A 237 6.12 32.80 17.57
N ILE A 238 5.99 33.29 18.82
CA ILE A 238 5.99 34.73 19.12
C ILE A 238 7.32 35.38 18.74
N ARG A 239 8.46 34.72 19.06
CA ARG A 239 9.80 35.16 18.67
C ARG A 239 9.94 35.30 17.16
N PHE A 240 9.47 34.32 16.39
CA PHE A 240 9.49 34.37 14.93
C PHE A 240 8.70 35.57 14.39
N VAL A 241 7.43 35.72 14.79
CA VAL A 241 6.54 36.79 14.31
C VAL A 241 7.12 38.18 14.61
N ILE A 242 7.60 38.43 15.83
CA ILE A 242 8.22 39.72 16.16
C ILE A 242 9.54 39.93 15.40
N SER A 243 10.28 38.85 15.09
CA SER A 243 11.51 38.95 14.31
C SER A 243 11.28 39.44 12.87
N LEU A 244 10.10 39.21 12.27
CA LEU A 244 9.72 39.77 10.97
C LEU A 244 9.68 41.31 11.01
N GLY A 245 9.42 41.90 12.18
CA GLY A 245 9.53 43.35 12.41
C GLY A 245 10.93 43.92 12.16
N GLN A 246 11.99 43.08 12.20
CA GLN A 246 13.36 43.49 11.84
C GLN A 246 13.52 43.73 10.33
N ILE A 247 12.64 43.17 9.49
CA ILE A 247 12.55 43.45 8.05
C ILE A 247 11.47 44.50 7.78
N MET A 248 10.25 44.25 8.26
CA MET A 248 9.06 45.03 7.88
C MET A 248 9.13 46.50 8.31
N LEU A 249 9.62 46.80 9.53
CA LEU A 249 9.71 48.19 10.01
C LEU A 249 10.71 49.03 9.19
N PRO A 250 11.98 48.64 9.00
CA PRO A 250 12.91 49.41 8.16
C PRO A 250 12.51 49.40 6.69
N LEU A 251 11.92 48.33 6.16
CA LEU A 251 11.42 48.30 4.77
C LEU A 251 10.28 49.30 4.56
N PHE A 252 9.27 49.32 5.44
CA PHE A 252 8.22 50.34 5.41
C PHE A 252 8.80 51.74 5.57
N GLY A 253 9.80 51.91 6.44
CA GLY A 253 10.52 53.17 6.57
C GLY A 253 11.20 53.65 5.28
N ILE A 254 11.77 52.72 4.49
CA ILE A 254 12.37 53.01 3.19
C ILE A 254 11.31 53.32 2.13
N ILE A 255 10.19 52.60 2.11
CA ILE A 255 9.04 52.91 1.23
C ILE A 255 8.51 54.31 1.53
N LEU A 256 8.42 54.71 2.81
CA LEU A 256 8.05 56.08 3.20
C LEU A 256 9.12 57.10 2.80
N LEU A 257 10.42 56.83 2.92
CA LEU A 257 11.45 57.74 2.43
C LEU A 257 11.41 57.91 0.90
N VAL A 258 11.21 56.82 0.15
CA VAL A 258 11.01 56.86 -1.31
C VAL A 258 9.77 57.70 -1.66
N THR A 259 8.65 57.46 -0.97
CA THR A 259 7.41 58.24 -1.14
C THR A 259 7.63 59.72 -0.81
N ALA A 260 8.37 60.04 0.26
CA ALA A 260 8.69 61.43 0.60
C ALA A 260 9.58 62.08 -0.47
N ALA A 261 10.53 61.33 -1.05
CA ALA A 261 11.41 61.80 -2.13
C ALA A 261 10.63 62.04 -3.43
N THR A 262 9.73 61.14 -3.85
CA THR A 262 8.91 61.33 -5.05
C THR A 262 7.93 62.49 -4.91
N ILE A 263 7.36 62.71 -3.72
CA ILE A 263 6.48 63.85 -3.41
C ILE A 263 7.21 65.22 -3.50
N THR A 264 8.55 65.25 -3.43
CA THR A 264 9.32 66.49 -3.68
C THR A 264 9.29 66.93 -5.15
N ASP A 265 9.00 66.01 -6.07
CA ASP A 265 9.07 66.21 -7.52
C ASP A 265 10.47 66.62 -8.05
N PHE A 266 11.52 66.48 -7.23
CA PHE A 266 12.91 66.67 -7.69
C PHE A 266 13.46 65.45 -8.44
N ALA A 267 12.88 64.26 -8.22
CA ALA A 267 13.25 63.04 -8.92
C ALA A 267 12.71 63.06 -10.37
N GLY A 268 13.60 63.43 -11.30
CA GLY A 268 13.36 63.28 -12.74
C GLY A 268 13.34 61.80 -13.17
N PRO A 269 13.19 61.52 -14.48
CA PRO A 269 13.11 60.17 -14.99
C PRO A 269 14.22 59.23 -14.49
N ARG A 270 15.48 59.70 -14.42
CA ARG A 270 16.61 58.84 -14.01
C ARG A 270 16.52 58.48 -12.53
N TRP A 271 16.24 59.46 -11.67
CA TRP A 271 16.05 59.20 -10.24
C TRP A 271 14.77 58.45 -9.90
N ARG A 272 13.72 58.58 -10.72
CA ARG A 272 12.45 57.86 -10.51
C ARG A 272 12.65 56.35 -10.61
N VAL A 273 13.32 55.88 -11.68
CA VAL A 273 13.68 54.46 -11.84
C VAL A 273 14.53 53.99 -10.65
N LEU A 274 15.59 54.72 -10.28
CA LEU A 274 16.43 54.36 -9.12
C LEU A 274 15.66 54.28 -7.79
N LEU A 275 14.67 55.17 -7.59
CA LEU A 275 13.81 55.18 -6.41
C LEU A 275 12.78 54.05 -6.40
N GLU A 276 12.30 53.62 -7.57
CA GLU A 276 11.38 52.48 -7.72
C GLU A 276 12.06 51.14 -7.39
N HIS A 277 13.35 50.98 -7.73
CA HIS A 277 14.13 49.80 -7.36
C HIS A 277 14.60 49.80 -5.89
N LEU A 278 14.79 50.96 -5.26
CA LEU A 278 15.36 51.09 -3.90
C LEU A 278 14.66 50.23 -2.82
N PRO A 279 13.31 50.08 -2.76
CA PRO A 279 12.64 49.18 -1.83
C PRO A 279 12.98 47.71 -2.06
N SER A 280 13.17 47.26 -3.30
CA SER A 280 13.51 45.85 -3.61
C SER A 280 14.96 45.51 -3.23
N TRP A 281 15.88 46.43 -3.46
CA TRP A 281 17.26 46.36 -2.98
C TRP A 281 17.32 46.31 -1.46
N ALA A 282 16.60 47.20 -0.79
CA ALA A 282 16.48 47.22 0.67
C ALA A 282 15.87 45.93 1.23
N ALA A 283 14.79 45.43 0.63
CA ALA A 283 14.15 44.18 1.02
C ALA A 283 15.12 43.00 0.89
N THR A 284 15.90 42.92 -0.20
CA THR A 284 16.91 41.88 -0.45
C THR A 284 18.00 41.89 0.63
N LEU A 285 18.55 43.07 0.96
CA LEU A 285 19.56 43.20 2.02
C LEU A 285 19.00 42.83 3.40
N LEU A 286 17.81 43.32 3.74
CA LEU A 286 17.16 43.07 5.03
C LEU A 286 16.75 41.60 5.20
N LEU A 287 16.20 40.98 4.15
CA LEU A 287 15.78 39.58 4.14
C LEU A 287 16.97 38.65 4.27
N ILE A 288 18.02 38.79 3.46
CA ILE A 288 19.21 37.92 3.53
C ILE A 288 19.92 38.12 4.87
N ARG A 289 19.99 39.35 5.39
CA ARG A 289 20.52 39.62 6.73
C ARG A 289 19.75 38.90 7.82
N TRP A 290 18.42 38.98 7.79
CA TRP A 290 17.55 38.31 8.76
C TRP A 290 17.66 36.78 8.63
N LEU A 291 17.61 36.23 7.42
CA LEU A 291 17.82 34.79 7.16
C LEU A 291 19.16 34.32 7.70
N ALA A 292 20.23 35.09 7.51
CA ALA A 292 21.56 34.75 8.02
C ALA A 292 21.66 34.90 9.57
N ASP A 293 20.95 35.86 10.17
CA ASP A 293 20.81 35.97 11.63
C ASP A 293 20.03 34.77 12.23
N GLN A 294 19.02 34.22 11.52
CA GLN A 294 18.26 33.02 11.95
C GLN A 294 19.01 31.71 11.70
N ALA A 295 19.46 31.44 10.46
CA ALA A 295 20.08 30.18 10.08
C ALA A 295 21.43 29.93 10.77
N PHE A 296 22.18 31.00 11.05
CA PHE A 296 23.49 30.97 11.72
C PHE A 296 23.45 31.65 13.10
N HIS A 297 22.37 31.45 13.86
CA HIS A 297 22.16 32.11 15.15
C HIS A 297 23.29 31.83 16.18
N ASP A 298 23.56 32.79 17.07
CA ASP A 298 24.64 32.70 18.07
C ASP A 298 24.34 31.72 19.22
N SER A 299 23.08 31.28 19.39
CA SER A 299 22.68 30.23 20.36
C SER A 299 22.52 28.88 19.66
N ASP A 300 23.07 27.82 20.27
CA ASP A 300 23.02 26.45 19.77
C ASP A 300 21.59 25.88 19.73
N GLU A 301 20.75 26.22 20.70
CA GLU A 301 19.32 25.85 20.73
C GLU A 301 18.49 26.43 19.56
N MET A 302 19.03 27.43 18.87
CA MET A 302 18.34 28.17 17.81
C MET A 302 19.01 28.06 16.45
N ALA A 303 20.22 27.50 16.38
CA ALA A 303 20.97 27.42 15.14
C ALA A 303 20.49 26.23 14.31
N VAL A 304 19.95 26.56 13.13
CA VAL A 304 19.43 25.58 12.17
C VAL A 304 20.53 24.61 11.66
N LEU A 305 21.80 25.05 11.65
CA LEU A 305 22.95 24.24 11.28
C LEU A 305 23.94 24.10 12.47
N PRO A 306 24.35 22.88 12.85
CA PRO A 306 25.21 22.60 14.00
C PRO A 306 26.70 22.89 13.72
N LEU A 307 27.00 24.12 13.30
CA LEU A 307 28.36 24.62 13.05
C LEU A 307 28.92 25.27 14.32
N ALA A 308 30.25 25.33 14.47
CA ALA A 308 30.88 26.13 15.52
C ALA A 308 30.52 27.62 15.43
N LEU A 309 30.51 28.32 16.58
CA LEU A 309 30.11 29.74 16.68
C LEU A 309 30.93 30.66 15.76
N GLU A 310 32.22 30.38 15.58
CA GLU A 310 33.09 31.13 14.68
C GLU A 310 32.70 30.94 13.21
N ASP A 311 32.39 29.71 12.80
CA ASP A 311 31.93 29.37 11.46
C ASP A 311 30.55 29.98 11.16
N ARG A 312 29.63 29.99 12.14
CA ARG A 312 28.35 30.71 12.02
C ARG A 312 28.56 32.21 11.77
N ARG A 313 29.42 32.86 12.54
CA ARG A 313 29.75 34.29 12.37
C ARG A 313 30.50 34.56 11.06
N ARG A 314 31.28 33.60 10.55
CA ARG A 314 31.96 33.67 9.25
C ARG A 314 30.95 33.57 8.10
N ALA A 315 30.11 32.54 8.12
CA ALA A 315 29.03 32.33 7.16
C ALA A 315 28.07 33.53 7.10
N ARG A 316 27.65 34.04 8.27
CA ARG A 316 26.78 35.23 8.36
C ARG A 316 27.41 36.48 7.73
N ARG A 317 28.71 36.73 7.95
CA ARG A 317 29.43 37.84 7.30
C ARG A 317 29.48 37.66 5.78
N VAL A 318 29.79 36.45 5.31
CA VAL A 318 29.86 36.15 3.87
C VAL A 318 28.48 36.28 3.19
N ALA A 319 27.40 35.79 3.81
CA ALA A 319 26.04 35.93 3.28
C ALA A 319 25.60 37.40 3.15
N ASN A 320 25.95 38.25 4.11
CA ASN A 320 25.69 39.69 4.04
C ASN A 320 26.56 40.41 2.97
N ILE A 321 27.77 39.92 2.68
CA ILE A 321 28.59 40.45 1.57
C ILE A 321 27.99 40.03 0.22
N LEU A 322 27.49 38.80 0.12
CA LEU A 322 26.82 38.30 -1.08
C LEU A 322 25.54 39.08 -1.39
N SER A 323 24.71 39.43 -0.40
CA SER A 323 23.52 40.27 -0.65
C SER A 323 23.88 41.67 -1.14
N VAL A 324 24.95 42.27 -0.63
CA VAL A 324 25.47 43.56 -1.14
C VAL A 324 25.96 43.41 -2.58
N SER A 325 26.67 42.33 -2.93
CA SER A 325 27.13 42.11 -4.32
C SER A 325 25.97 41.83 -5.29
N TYR A 326 24.92 41.13 -4.84
CA TYR A 326 23.71 40.88 -5.60
C TYR A 326 22.99 42.21 -5.94
N VAL A 327 22.80 43.07 -4.93
CA VAL A 327 22.21 44.41 -5.11
C VAL A 327 23.10 45.32 -5.96
N LEU A 328 24.42 45.24 -5.82
CA LEU A 328 25.34 46.01 -6.65
C LEU A 328 25.25 45.63 -8.14
N ARG A 329 25.10 44.33 -8.45
CA ARG A 329 24.84 43.87 -9.82
C ARG A 329 23.51 44.38 -10.34
N ASP A 330 22.45 44.30 -9.53
CA ASP A 330 21.12 44.78 -9.93
C ASP A 330 21.11 46.31 -10.18
N MET A 331 21.82 47.07 -9.35
CA MET A 331 22.01 48.52 -9.54
C MET A 331 22.80 48.85 -10.83
N LEU A 332 23.85 48.09 -11.15
CA LEU A 332 24.57 48.25 -12.42
C LEU A 332 23.71 47.88 -13.63
N ARG A 333 22.88 46.84 -13.51
CA ARG A 333 21.93 46.43 -14.55
C ARG A 333 20.93 47.55 -14.87
N VAL A 334 20.41 48.24 -13.85
CA VAL A 334 19.53 49.41 -14.06
C VAL A 334 20.23 50.52 -14.87
N PHE A 335 21.53 50.78 -14.66
CA PHE A 335 22.27 51.74 -15.49
C PHE A 335 22.51 51.24 -16.93
N VAL A 336 22.81 49.95 -17.11
CA VAL A 336 22.95 49.31 -18.44
C VAL A 336 21.67 49.46 -19.25
N GLU A 337 20.51 49.19 -18.65
CA GLU A 337 19.20 49.29 -19.29
C GLU A 337 18.78 50.75 -19.53
N LEU A 338 19.02 51.65 -18.58
CA LEU A 338 18.59 53.05 -18.64
C LEU A 338 19.38 53.89 -19.65
N ASP A 339 20.68 53.64 -19.81
CA ASP A 339 21.55 54.35 -20.76
C ASP A 339 21.91 53.51 -22.00
N ASN A 340 21.31 52.33 -22.17
CA ASN A 340 21.52 51.38 -23.27
C ASN A 340 23.01 51.15 -23.59
N TYR A 341 23.77 50.70 -22.59
CA TYR A 341 25.21 50.48 -22.73
C TYR A 341 25.54 49.42 -23.78
N ALA A 342 26.61 49.66 -24.55
CA ALA A 342 27.19 48.68 -25.45
C ALA A 342 27.68 47.43 -24.68
N ALA A 343 27.67 46.27 -25.35
CA ALA A 343 27.97 44.97 -24.72
C ALA A 343 29.38 44.91 -24.09
N GLU A 344 30.35 45.63 -24.65
CA GLU A 344 31.71 45.77 -24.13
C GLU A 344 31.71 46.48 -22.78
N THR A 345 30.91 47.55 -22.66
CA THR A 345 30.74 48.30 -21.42
C THR A 345 29.99 47.49 -20.38
N GLU A 346 28.91 46.79 -20.76
CA GLU A 346 28.20 45.88 -19.86
C GLU A 346 29.15 44.83 -19.26
N ALA A 347 29.93 44.16 -20.11
CA ALA A 347 30.86 43.12 -19.69
C ALA A 347 31.91 43.63 -18.71
N VAL A 348 32.57 44.75 -19.01
CA VAL A 348 33.59 45.34 -18.13
C VAL A 348 33.02 45.79 -16.79
N LEU A 349 31.81 46.36 -16.75
CA LEU A 349 31.22 46.85 -15.50
C LEU A 349 30.67 45.72 -14.61
N GLN A 350 30.03 44.70 -15.20
CA GLN A 350 29.47 43.58 -14.43
C GLN A 350 30.54 42.59 -13.94
N PHE A 351 31.61 42.36 -14.73
CA PHE A 351 32.59 41.32 -14.43
C PHE A 351 33.28 41.45 -13.05
N PRO A 352 33.72 42.64 -12.57
CA PRO A 352 34.28 42.79 -11.23
C PRO A 352 33.31 42.40 -10.11
N VAL A 353 32.01 42.72 -10.27
CA VAL A 353 30.96 42.37 -9.31
C VAL A 353 30.68 40.88 -9.33
N LEU A 354 30.62 40.27 -10.52
CA LEU A 354 30.46 38.82 -10.71
C LEU A 354 31.65 38.03 -10.14
N LEU A 355 32.89 38.48 -10.38
CA LEU A 355 34.10 37.89 -9.82
C LEU A 355 34.11 37.95 -8.28
N PHE A 356 33.70 39.10 -7.72
CA PHE A 356 33.55 39.28 -6.28
C PHE A 356 32.47 38.36 -5.71
N SER A 357 31.29 38.28 -6.35
CA SER A 357 30.20 37.37 -5.97
C SER A 357 30.65 35.90 -6.03
N GLY A 358 31.34 35.49 -7.09
CA GLY A 358 31.89 34.13 -7.24
C GLY A 358 32.89 33.77 -6.15
N TYR A 359 33.83 34.67 -5.84
CA TYR A 359 34.78 34.48 -4.74
C TYR A 359 34.09 34.33 -3.38
N PHE A 360 33.09 35.16 -3.06
CA PHE A 360 32.36 35.05 -1.79
C PHE A 360 31.42 33.84 -1.75
N LEU A 361 30.86 33.40 -2.88
CA LEU A 361 30.07 32.17 -3.00
C LEU A 361 30.96 30.93 -2.76
N PHE A 362 32.15 30.90 -3.37
CA PHE A 362 33.17 29.89 -3.11
C PHE A 362 33.57 29.87 -1.64
N ARG A 363 33.82 31.05 -1.04
CA ARG A 363 34.16 31.18 0.40
C ARG A 363 33.03 30.69 1.31
N LEU A 364 31.77 30.87 0.95
CA LEU A 364 30.62 30.36 1.72
C LEU A 364 30.57 28.83 1.67
N GLY A 365 30.67 28.26 0.47
CA GLY A 365 30.70 26.81 0.27
C GLY A 365 31.88 26.14 0.97
N ARG A 366 33.06 26.74 0.86
CA ARG A 366 34.28 26.33 1.59
C ARG A 366 34.06 26.40 3.11
N THR A 367 33.54 27.51 3.63
CA THR A 367 33.23 27.64 5.08
C THR A 367 32.29 26.54 5.54
N ARG A 368 31.24 26.20 4.78
CA ARG A 368 30.30 25.12 5.16
C ARG A 368 30.94 23.73 5.14
N ASN A 369 31.90 23.49 4.23
CA ASN A 369 32.58 22.19 4.08
C ASN A 369 33.75 21.99 5.05
N GLU A 370 34.45 23.07 5.44
CA GLU A 370 35.54 23.05 6.42
C GLU A 370 35.05 23.22 7.87
N ALA A 371 33.82 23.71 8.08
CA ALA A 371 33.30 24.00 9.41
C ALA A 371 33.31 22.77 10.34
N HIS A 372 33.78 23.00 11.57
CA HIS A 372 33.73 21.98 12.62
C HIS A 372 32.30 21.86 13.15
N MET A 373 31.82 20.61 13.30
CA MET A 373 30.52 20.35 13.91
C MET A 373 30.61 20.62 15.41
N ALA A 374 29.69 21.41 15.95
CA ALA A 374 29.61 21.69 17.38
C ALA A 374 28.38 21.01 17.98
N GLY A 375 28.60 20.04 18.86
CA GLY A 375 27.55 19.24 19.50
C GLY A 375 28.05 17.88 19.97
N SER A 376 27.43 17.33 21.01
CA SER A 376 27.75 15.99 21.54
C SER A 376 27.47 14.88 20.52
N ARG A 377 28.20 13.77 20.64
CA ARG A 377 28.06 12.54 19.82
C ARG A 377 26.59 12.10 19.68
N ALA A 378 25.82 12.23 20.76
CA ALA A 378 24.38 11.92 20.82
C ALA A 378 23.50 12.71 19.82
N ALA A 379 23.87 13.94 19.44
CA ALA A 379 23.11 14.74 18.45
C ALA A 379 23.42 14.34 16.98
N LEU A 380 24.43 13.49 16.77
CA LEU A 380 24.77 12.90 15.48
C LEU A 380 24.19 11.49 15.30
N GLU A 381 23.63 10.90 16.36
CA GLU A 381 23.27 9.47 16.44
C GLU A 381 21.74 9.20 16.46
N SER A 382 20.87 10.22 16.50
CA SER A 382 19.44 10.02 16.84
C SER A 382 18.40 10.11 15.70
N THR A 383 18.74 10.40 14.43
CA THR A 383 17.78 10.23 13.31
C THR A 383 18.43 10.28 11.91
N ASP A 384 17.96 9.42 10.98
CA ASP A 384 18.31 9.47 9.55
C ASP A 384 18.06 10.84 8.90
N ALA A 385 17.01 11.53 9.34
CA ALA A 385 16.67 12.87 8.86
C ALA A 385 17.80 13.90 9.13
N GLY A 386 18.53 13.76 10.24
CA GLY A 386 19.69 14.61 10.55
C GLY A 386 20.86 14.34 9.59
N LEU A 387 21.16 13.06 9.34
CA LEU A 387 22.19 12.64 8.39
C LEU A 387 21.90 13.12 6.97
N PHE A 388 20.65 13.06 6.51
CA PHE A 388 20.24 13.60 5.22
C PHE A 388 20.51 15.11 5.10
N ARG A 389 20.06 15.92 6.07
CA ARG A 389 20.31 17.38 6.09
C ARG A 389 21.81 17.71 6.06
N MET A 390 22.64 16.92 6.76
CA MET A 390 24.10 17.08 6.76
C MET A 390 24.78 16.67 5.45
N ARG A 391 24.24 15.68 4.71
CA ARG A 391 24.71 15.30 3.37
C ARG A 391 24.33 16.38 2.36
N LEU A 392 23.08 16.83 2.37
CA LEU A 392 22.57 17.88 1.49
C LEU A 392 23.35 19.19 1.64
N ALA A 393 23.57 19.66 2.87
CA ALA A 393 24.31 20.90 3.11
C ALA A 393 25.80 20.83 2.67
N ARG A 394 26.43 19.64 2.70
CA ARG A 394 27.78 19.42 2.14
C ARG A 394 27.78 19.40 0.62
N PHE A 395 26.78 18.74 0.00
CA PHE A 395 26.60 18.77 -1.45
C PHE A 395 26.42 20.21 -1.95
N MET A 396 25.53 20.98 -1.32
CA MET A 396 25.32 22.40 -1.62
C MET A 396 26.59 23.24 -1.43
N GLY A 397 27.36 23.01 -0.36
CA GLY A 397 28.64 23.68 -0.16
C GLY A 397 29.64 23.42 -1.28
N ARG A 398 29.69 22.18 -1.79
CA ARG A 398 30.52 21.81 -2.96
C ARG A 398 30.00 22.44 -4.26
N ALA A 399 28.69 22.45 -4.48
CA ALA A 399 28.08 23.10 -5.65
C ALA A 399 28.37 24.60 -5.67
N ALA A 400 28.22 25.30 -4.54
CA ALA A 400 28.57 26.72 -4.40
C ALA A 400 30.05 27.01 -4.68
N MET A 401 30.97 26.09 -4.31
CA MET A 401 32.39 26.18 -4.70
C MET A 401 32.58 26.04 -6.21
N VAL A 402 32.00 25.00 -6.83
CA VAL A 402 32.14 24.78 -8.29
C VAL A 402 31.57 25.95 -9.08
N LEU A 403 30.34 26.37 -8.78
CA LEU A 403 29.68 27.49 -9.46
C LEU A 403 30.43 28.81 -9.21
N GLY A 404 30.84 29.06 -7.96
CA GLY A 404 31.63 30.24 -7.56
C GLY A 404 32.97 30.40 -8.27
N ALA A 405 33.57 29.29 -8.72
CA ALA A 405 34.78 29.30 -9.55
C ALA A 405 34.45 29.33 -11.06
N LEU A 406 33.50 28.52 -11.52
CA LEU A 406 33.19 28.35 -12.94
C LEU A 406 32.57 29.60 -13.56
N GLY A 407 31.65 30.28 -12.86
CA GLY A 407 30.95 31.46 -13.38
C GLY A 407 31.91 32.59 -13.80
N PRO A 408 32.84 33.04 -12.93
CA PRO A 408 33.86 34.02 -13.30
C PRO A 408 34.79 33.58 -14.43
N VAL A 409 35.13 32.28 -14.52
CA VAL A 409 35.97 31.78 -15.63
C VAL A 409 35.21 31.85 -16.96
N LEU A 410 33.95 31.43 -17.01
CA LEU A 410 33.14 31.53 -18.23
C LEU A 410 32.91 32.99 -18.64
N ALA A 411 32.62 33.87 -17.68
CA ALA A 411 32.49 35.30 -17.95
C ALA A 411 33.77 35.94 -18.50
N ALA A 412 34.94 35.56 -17.97
CA ALA A 412 36.24 36.02 -18.49
C ALA A 412 36.50 35.59 -19.95
N LEU A 413 36.00 34.42 -20.34
CA LEU A 413 36.09 33.88 -21.71
C LEU A 413 35.07 34.49 -22.70
N GLY A 414 34.19 35.40 -22.25
CA GLY A 414 33.16 36.05 -23.06
C GLY A 414 31.72 35.56 -22.80
N TYR A 415 31.54 34.45 -22.08
CA TYR A 415 30.22 33.92 -21.71
C TYR A 415 29.66 34.59 -20.44
N LEU A 416 29.56 35.93 -20.46
CA LEU A 416 29.13 36.74 -19.31
C LEU A 416 27.75 36.30 -18.78
N LYS A 417 26.76 36.15 -19.69
CA LYS A 417 25.38 35.80 -19.33
C LYS A 417 25.29 34.41 -18.69
N VAL A 418 26.13 33.45 -19.12
CA VAL A 418 26.27 32.13 -18.44
C VAL A 418 26.86 32.32 -17.05
N GLY A 419 27.91 33.14 -16.91
CA GLY A 419 28.48 33.47 -15.61
C GLY A 419 27.44 34.04 -14.63
N GLU A 420 26.61 34.97 -15.10
CA GLU A 420 25.49 35.51 -14.31
C GLU A 420 24.48 34.43 -13.93
N ALA A 421 24.05 33.61 -14.90
CA ALA A 421 23.07 32.53 -14.74
C ALA A 421 23.56 31.39 -13.83
N LEU A 422 24.87 31.26 -13.59
CA LEU A 422 25.41 30.32 -12.59
C LEU A 422 25.55 30.95 -11.21
N ILE A 423 25.97 32.22 -11.10
CA ILE A 423 26.30 32.85 -9.82
C ILE A 423 25.07 33.35 -9.07
N TYR A 424 24.23 34.17 -9.71
CA TYR A 424 23.13 34.83 -9.01
C TYR A 424 21.98 33.86 -8.66
N PRO A 425 21.60 32.91 -9.55
CA PRO A 425 20.69 31.81 -9.19
C PRO A 425 21.20 30.93 -8.05
N ALA A 426 22.51 30.67 -7.95
CA ALA A 426 23.08 29.91 -6.84
C ALA A 426 22.99 30.66 -5.50
N ILE A 427 23.24 31.97 -5.50
CA ILE A 427 23.06 32.84 -4.32
C ILE A 427 21.59 32.86 -3.89
N ALA A 428 20.66 33.04 -4.83
CA ALA A 428 19.23 33.04 -4.55
C ALA A 428 18.72 31.68 -4.06
N THR A 429 19.22 30.56 -4.62
CA THR A 429 18.91 29.19 -4.18
C THR A 429 19.34 28.95 -2.73
N LEU A 430 20.52 29.43 -2.33
CA LEU A 430 20.96 29.38 -0.93
C LEU A 430 20.07 30.22 0.00
N GLY A 431 19.59 31.38 -0.47
CA GLY A 431 18.60 32.20 0.23
C GLY A 431 17.25 31.50 0.42
N LEU A 432 16.72 30.90 -0.65
CA LEU A 432 15.47 30.13 -0.63
C LEU A 432 15.55 28.94 0.32
N ILE A 433 16.66 28.21 0.32
CA ILE A 433 16.84 27.07 1.24
C ILE A 433 16.99 27.54 2.69
N GLY A 434 17.69 28.67 2.93
CA GLY A 434 17.68 29.33 4.24
C GLY A 434 16.26 29.70 4.71
N LEU A 435 15.41 30.21 3.81
CA LEU A 435 14.01 30.52 4.09
C LEU A 435 13.19 29.26 4.41
N VAL A 436 13.32 28.20 3.61
CA VAL A 436 12.64 26.90 3.83
C VAL A 436 12.98 26.32 5.20
N MET A 437 14.26 26.32 5.59
CA MET A 437 14.66 25.80 6.91
C MET A 437 14.11 26.66 8.07
N VAL A 438 14.08 27.98 7.90
CA VAL A 438 13.52 28.92 8.89
C VAL A 438 11.99 28.76 9.01
N LEU A 439 11.28 28.53 7.90
CA LEU A 439 9.85 28.19 7.90
C LEU A 439 9.59 26.83 8.52
N GLN A 440 10.43 25.81 8.28
CA GLN A 440 10.30 24.50 8.92
C GLN A 440 10.43 24.61 10.44
N GLN A 441 11.38 25.40 10.94
CA GLN A 441 11.49 25.67 12.38
C GLN A 441 10.25 26.39 12.93
N PHE A 442 9.68 27.36 12.19
CA PHE A 442 8.44 28.01 12.59
C PHE A 442 7.25 27.03 12.67
N ILE A 443 7.12 26.12 11.71
CA ILE A 443 6.07 25.09 11.70
C ILE A 443 6.24 24.09 12.86
N ASN A 444 7.48 23.73 13.22
CA ASN A 444 7.76 22.90 14.40
C ASN A 444 7.38 23.63 15.70
N ASN A 445 7.75 24.90 15.84
CA ASN A 445 7.36 25.74 16.99
C ASN A 445 5.83 25.90 17.08
N LEU A 446 5.12 25.92 15.94
CA LEU A 446 3.67 25.99 15.88
C LEU A 446 3.02 24.66 16.32
N TYR A 447 3.59 23.52 15.92
CA TYR A 447 3.17 22.21 16.42
C TYR A 447 3.32 22.09 17.94
N GLU A 448 4.46 22.52 18.48
CA GLU A 448 4.72 22.55 19.93
C GLU A 448 3.69 23.41 20.68
N LEU A 449 3.30 24.57 20.12
CA LEU A 449 2.24 25.42 20.66
C LEU A 449 0.85 24.75 20.63
N VAL A 450 0.55 23.97 19.59
CA VAL A 450 -0.76 23.32 19.39
C VAL A 450 -0.92 22.05 20.23
N THR A 451 0.12 21.22 20.28
CA THR A 451 0.11 19.90 20.93
C THR A 451 0.58 19.95 22.38
N GLY A 452 1.55 20.82 22.69
CA GLY A 452 2.17 20.94 24.00
C GLY A 452 3.38 20.03 24.23
N SER A 453 3.79 19.24 23.23
CA SER A 453 4.98 18.36 23.19
C SER A 453 5.95 18.82 22.09
N HIS A 454 7.25 18.54 22.21
CA HIS A 454 8.18 18.77 21.10
C HIS A 454 8.03 17.65 20.05
N PRO A 455 8.11 17.93 18.73
CA PRO A 455 7.91 16.89 17.70
C PRO A 455 8.84 15.66 17.82
N ASP A 456 10.04 15.88 18.36
CA ASP A 456 11.07 14.86 18.55
C ASP A 456 10.82 13.97 19.79
N GLU A 457 9.90 14.35 20.69
CA GLU A 457 9.53 13.54 21.88
C GLU A 457 8.47 12.48 21.52
N ASP A 458 7.60 12.76 20.55
CA ASP A 458 6.45 11.93 20.17
C ASP A 458 6.72 11.00 18.95
N ASN A 459 7.94 10.94 18.42
CA ASN A 459 8.26 10.33 17.11
C ASN A 459 7.32 10.81 15.98
N SER A 460 6.94 12.10 16.02
CA SER A 460 5.91 12.63 15.13
C SER A 460 6.40 12.72 13.68
N LEU A 461 5.59 12.24 12.73
CA LEU A 461 5.87 12.43 11.29
C LEU A 461 5.69 13.90 10.83
N TRP A 462 5.20 14.78 11.70
CA TRP A 462 4.91 16.17 11.35
C TRP A 462 6.10 16.96 10.80
N PRO A 463 7.33 16.94 11.37
CA PRO A 463 8.46 17.70 10.83
C PRO A 463 8.90 17.20 9.44
N VAL A 464 8.67 15.93 9.14
CA VAL A 464 8.93 15.31 7.84
C VAL A 464 7.87 15.76 6.83
N LEU A 465 6.59 15.67 7.18
CA LEU A 465 5.48 16.14 6.35
C LEU A 465 5.58 17.65 6.06
N ALA A 466 5.83 18.46 7.08
CA ALA A 466 6.04 19.90 6.94
C ALA A 466 7.27 20.22 6.07
N GLY A 467 8.37 19.48 6.24
CA GLY A 467 9.56 19.60 5.39
C GLY A 467 9.29 19.24 3.94
N PHE A 468 8.51 18.19 3.69
CA PHE A 468 8.10 17.74 2.35
C PHE A 468 7.18 18.75 1.65
N VAL A 469 6.16 19.26 2.36
CA VAL A 469 5.26 20.31 1.84
C VAL A 469 6.02 21.60 1.54
N LEU A 470 6.94 22.04 2.41
CA LEU A 470 7.79 23.19 2.13
C LEU A 470 8.77 22.95 0.98
N ALA A 471 9.30 21.73 0.83
CA ALA A 471 10.17 21.38 -0.28
C ALA A 471 9.40 21.47 -1.61
N ILE A 472 8.21 20.87 -1.71
CA ILE A 472 7.34 20.99 -2.90
C ILE A 472 6.99 22.45 -3.16
N GLY A 473 6.56 23.18 -2.13
CA GLY A 473 6.24 24.61 -2.22
C GLY A 473 7.41 25.50 -2.64
N SER A 474 8.66 25.03 -2.50
CA SER A 474 9.85 25.74 -2.95
C SER A 474 10.20 25.50 -4.43
N ILE A 475 9.66 24.45 -5.07
CA ILE A 475 9.98 24.09 -6.47
C ILE A 475 9.63 25.23 -7.46
N PRO A 476 8.46 25.89 -7.40
CA PRO A 476 8.14 27.00 -8.30
C PRO A 476 9.14 28.16 -8.16
N PHE A 477 9.53 28.50 -6.94
CA PHE A 477 10.53 29.54 -6.69
C PHE A 477 11.92 29.14 -7.19
N LEU A 478 12.31 27.87 -7.02
CA LEU A 478 13.57 27.34 -7.56
C LEU A 478 13.58 27.40 -9.10
N ALA A 479 12.47 27.07 -9.75
CA ALA A 479 12.32 27.18 -11.20
C ALA A 479 12.47 28.63 -11.68
N LEU A 480 11.80 29.60 -11.04
CA LEU A 480 11.97 31.04 -11.34
C LEU A 480 13.42 31.50 -11.16
N ILE A 481 14.07 31.05 -10.08
CA ILE A 481 15.46 31.39 -9.78
C ILE A 481 16.42 30.92 -10.88
N TRP A 482 16.16 29.74 -11.47
CA TRP A 482 16.97 29.16 -12.55
C TRP A 482 16.48 29.49 -13.97
N GLY A 483 15.60 30.48 -14.13
CA GLY A 483 15.24 31.06 -15.42
C GLY A 483 13.92 30.58 -16.04
N ALA A 484 13.13 29.75 -15.37
CA ALA A 484 11.75 29.51 -15.79
C ALA A 484 10.93 30.80 -15.67
N ARG A 485 10.00 31.04 -16.58
CA ARG A 485 9.15 32.23 -16.57
C ARG A 485 7.92 31.99 -15.69
N ARG A 486 7.30 33.06 -15.21
CA ARG A 486 5.98 32.99 -14.54
C ARG A 486 4.95 32.29 -15.44
N ALA A 487 5.04 32.57 -16.74
CA ALA A 487 4.29 31.94 -17.82
C ALA A 487 4.41 30.41 -17.88
N ASP A 488 5.62 29.86 -17.67
CA ASP A 488 5.84 28.41 -17.68
C ASP A 488 5.18 27.74 -16.46
N LEU A 489 5.22 28.40 -15.29
CA LEU A 489 4.60 27.90 -14.07
C LEU A 489 3.08 27.96 -14.09
N THR A 490 2.48 29.04 -14.61
CA THR A 490 1.02 29.12 -14.76
C THR A 490 0.51 28.12 -15.80
N GLU A 491 1.30 27.80 -16.83
CA GLU A 491 1.00 26.74 -17.80
C GLU A 491 1.02 25.34 -17.17
N VAL A 492 2.04 25.02 -16.37
CA VAL A 492 2.10 23.74 -15.63
C VAL A 492 0.94 23.64 -14.64
N TRP A 493 0.57 24.74 -13.97
CA TRP A 493 -0.57 24.77 -13.07
C TRP A 493 -1.92 24.61 -13.80
N ALA A 494 -2.12 25.29 -14.93
CA ALA A 494 -3.32 25.14 -15.76
C ALA A 494 -3.48 23.71 -16.25
N ARG A 495 -2.42 23.08 -16.79
CA ARG A 495 -2.42 21.67 -17.20
C ARG A 495 -2.69 20.71 -16.05
N PHE A 496 -2.23 21.04 -14.83
CA PHE A 496 -2.53 20.26 -13.64
C PHE A 496 -4.01 20.36 -13.26
N GLN A 497 -4.60 21.56 -13.27
CA GLN A 497 -6.03 21.78 -13.02
C GLN A 497 -6.92 21.13 -14.10
N GLU A 498 -6.51 21.21 -15.36
CA GLU A 498 -7.13 20.54 -16.51
C GLU A 498 -7.17 19.00 -16.38
N GLY A 499 -6.28 18.40 -15.57
CA GLY A 499 -6.28 16.96 -15.33
C GLY A 499 -5.63 16.12 -16.43
N PHE A 500 -5.51 14.82 -16.15
CA PHE A 500 -4.86 13.84 -17.02
C PHE A 500 -5.88 12.89 -17.62
N SER A 501 -5.74 12.56 -18.92
CA SER A 501 -6.55 11.52 -19.56
C SER A 501 -6.08 10.12 -19.16
N PHE A 502 -7.03 9.25 -18.82
CA PHE A 502 -6.79 7.85 -18.47
C PHE A 502 -7.75 6.95 -19.25
N GLY A 503 -7.37 6.63 -20.50
CA GLY A 503 -8.30 6.07 -21.47
C GLY A 503 -9.18 7.17 -22.03
N GLU A 504 -10.51 6.99 -21.99
CA GLU A 504 -11.50 7.95 -22.49
C GLU A 504 -11.92 8.98 -21.43
N THR A 505 -11.65 8.74 -20.14
CA THR A 505 -12.00 9.67 -19.07
C THR A 505 -10.86 10.62 -18.74
N ARG A 506 -11.19 11.90 -18.51
CA ARG A 506 -10.28 12.94 -18.03
C ARG A 506 -10.44 13.06 -16.52
N ILE A 507 -9.37 12.90 -15.75
CA ILE A 507 -9.39 13.01 -14.28
C ILE A 507 -8.70 14.31 -13.87
N SER A 508 -9.50 15.29 -13.44
CA SER A 508 -9.01 16.55 -12.86
C SER A 508 -8.76 16.43 -11.35
N PRO A 509 -7.93 17.32 -10.76
CA PRO A 509 -7.80 17.42 -9.31
C PRO A 509 -9.12 17.77 -8.61
N SER A 510 -10.03 18.45 -9.31
CA SER A 510 -11.41 18.72 -8.87
C SER A 510 -12.21 17.43 -8.72
N ASP A 511 -12.15 16.53 -9.71
CA ASP A 511 -12.86 15.24 -9.66
C ASP A 511 -12.30 14.36 -8.55
N PHE A 512 -10.98 14.34 -8.39
CA PHE A 512 -10.32 13.63 -7.30
C PHE A 512 -10.71 14.18 -5.91
N LEU A 513 -10.84 15.51 -5.78
CA LEU A 513 -11.33 16.14 -4.56
C LEU A 513 -12.82 15.82 -4.32
N LEU A 514 -13.64 15.78 -5.37
CA LEU A 514 -15.05 15.39 -5.31
C LEU A 514 -15.20 13.93 -4.85
N VAL A 515 -14.41 13.00 -5.41
CA VAL A 515 -14.31 11.60 -4.97
C VAL A 515 -13.99 11.53 -3.47
N ILE A 516 -12.99 12.28 -3.00
CA ILE A 516 -12.64 12.32 -1.57
C ILE A 516 -13.79 12.86 -0.71
N ILE A 517 -14.43 13.97 -1.12
CA ILE A 517 -15.53 14.59 -0.37
C ILE A 517 -16.73 13.64 -0.29
N VAL A 518 -17.15 13.05 -1.42
CA VAL A 518 -18.25 12.09 -1.49
C VAL A 518 -17.93 10.84 -0.67
N PHE A 519 -16.71 10.32 -0.74
CA PHE A 519 -16.27 9.18 0.07
C PHE A 519 -16.29 9.49 1.57
N VAL A 520 -15.78 10.65 1.99
CA VAL A 520 -15.77 11.07 3.40
C VAL A 520 -17.19 11.26 3.92
N ILE A 521 -18.09 11.85 3.14
CA ILE A 521 -19.52 11.98 3.49
C ILE A 521 -20.16 10.59 3.61
N GLY A 522 -19.98 9.70 2.64
CA GLY A 522 -20.51 8.33 2.68
C GLY A 522 -19.95 7.50 3.84
N PHE A 523 -18.67 7.64 4.15
CA PHE A 523 -18.02 7.02 5.30
C PHE A 523 -18.59 7.57 6.63
N MET A 524 -18.77 8.89 6.74
CA MET A 524 -19.39 9.52 7.91
C MET A 524 -20.84 9.07 8.11
N LEU A 525 -21.64 9.01 7.05
CA LEU A 525 -23.02 8.51 7.08
C LEU A 525 -23.05 7.03 7.50
N THR A 526 -22.15 6.20 6.95
CA THR A 526 -22.01 4.79 7.36
C THR A 526 -21.66 4.67 8.84
N ARG A 527 -20.69 5.45 9.33
CA ARG A 527 -20.28 5.47 10.74
C ARG A 527 -21.40 5.95 11.67
N LEU A 528 -22.16 6.97 11.25
CA LEU A 528 -23.31 7.48 11.99
C LEU A 528 -24.41 6.41 12.08
N PHE A 529 -24.70 5.73 10.97
CA PHE A 529 -25.69 4.65 10.92
C PHE A 529 -25.26 3.44 11.77
N GLN A 530 -24.00 2.99 11.67
CA GLN A 530 -23.43 1.97 12.56
C GLN A 530 -23.53 2.36 14.03
N GLY A 531 -23.25 3.63 14.36
CA GLY A 531 -23.37 4.18 15.71
C GLY A 531 -24.79 4.14 16.25
N ALA A 532 -25.77 4.61 15.46
CA ALA A 532 -27.19 4.57 15.80
C ALA A 532 -27.70 3.11 15.93
N LEU A 533 -27.25 2.22 15.04
CA LEU A 533 -27.62 0.81 15.07
C LEU A 533 -27.11 0.13 16.36
N ARG A 534 -25.84 0.39 16.73
CA ARG A 534 -25.21 -0.12 17.96
C ARG A 534 -25.82 0.44 19.26
N THR A 535 -26.33 1.68 19.27
CA THR A 535 -26.78 2.34 20.51
C THR A 535 -28.30 2.36 20.69
N ALA A 536 -29.09 2.50 19.62
CA ALA A 536 -30.53 2.70 19.70
C ALA A 536 -31.37 1.49 19.25
N VAL A 537 -30.86 0.67 18.34
CA VAL A 537 -31.63 -0.42 17.69
C VAL A 537 -31.23 -1.79 18.23
N LEU A 538 -29.99 -2.23 18.01
CA LEU A 538 -29.52 -3.58 18.33
C LEU A 538 -29.62 -3.94 19.83
N PRO A 539 -29.38 -3.03 20.80
CA PRO A 539 -29.57 -3.33 22.22
C PRO A 539 -31.02 -3.65 22.61
N ARG A 540 -32.01 -3.35 21.74
CA ARG A 540 -33.42 -3.71 21.94
C ARG A 540 -33.82 -5.02 21.24
N THR A 541 -32.88 -5.68 20.56
CA THR A 541 -33.10 -6.98 19.91
C THR A 541 -32.69 -8.12 20.85
N LYS A 542 -33.12 -9.35 20.53
CA LYS A 542 -32.68 -10.57 21.24
C LYS A 542 -31.29 -11.08 20.80
N LEU A 543 -30.55 -10.32 20.00
CA LEU A 543 -29.23 -10.72 19.50
C LEU A 543 -28.17 -10.62 20.61
N ASP A 544 -27.29 -11.61 20.66
CA ASP A 544 -26.13 -11.65 21.54
C ASP A 544 -25.06 -10.63 21.11
N GLN A 545 -24.05 -10.43 21.95
CA GLN A 545 -22.99 -9.45 21.68
C GLN A 545 -22.19 -9.76 20.40
N GLY A 546 -22.05 -11.04 20.03
CA GLY A 546 -21.45 -11.50 18.79
C GLY A 546 -22.32 -11.16 17.58
N GLY A 547 -23.60 -11.57 17.59
CA GLY A 547 -24.56 -11.24 16.53
C GLY A 547 -24.72 -9.74 16.28
N GLN A 548 -24.78 -8.93 17.34
CA GLN A 548 -24.83 -7.46 17.21
C GLN A 548 -23.57 -6.90 16.53
N ASN A 549 -22.38 -7.37 16.92
CA ASN A 549 -21.12 -6.92 16.31
C ASN A 549 -20.98 -7.40 14.85
N ALA A 550 -21.46 -8.60 14.52
CA ALA A 550 -21.48 -9.12 13.15
C ALA A 550 -22.36 -8.25 12.23
N VAL A 551 -23.58 -7.91 12.67
CA VAL A 551 -24.51 -7.04 11.91
C VAL A 551 -23.92 -5.64 11.71
N VAL A 552 -23.39 -5.00 12.77
CA VAL A 552 -22.75 -3.67 12.67
C VAL A 552 -21.56 -3.70 11.70
N SER A 553 -20.74 -4.75 11.76
CA SER A 553 -19.54 -4.87 10.91
C SER A 553 -19.90 -5.13 9.45
N GLY A 554 -20.86 -6.03 9.17
CA GLY A 554 -21.36 -6.31 7.82
C GLY A 554 -21.95 -5.07 7.15
N ILE A 555 -22.82 -4.34 7.86
CA ILE A 555 -23.35 -3.05 7.38
C ILE A 555 -22.23 -2.02 7.19
N GLY A 556 -21.19 -2.05 8.02
CA GLY A 556 -20.00 -1.23 7.84
C GLY A 556 -19.26 -1.51 6.54
N TYR A 557 -18.96 -2.77 6.25
CA TYR A 557 -18.27 -3.16 5.01
C TYR A 557 -19.10 -2.84 3.77
N VAL A 558 -20.40 -3.14 3.78
CA VAL A 558 -21.32 -2.79 2.68
C VAL A 558 -21.42 -1.28 2.50
N GLY A 559 -21.56 -0.51 3.58
CA GLY A 559 -21.68 0.95 3.53
C GLY A 559 -20.39 1.64 3.05
N ILE A 560 -19.22 1.19 3.51
CA ILE A 560 -17.93 1.71 3.04
C ILE A 560 -17.69 1.34 1.58
N PHE A 561 -18.05 0.12 1.16
CA PHE A 561 -17.95 -0.30 -0.25
C PHE A 561 -18.89 0.51 -1.15
N ALA A 562 -20.14 0.72 -0.74
CA ALA A 562 -21.09 1.56 -1.46
C ALA A 562 -20.63 3.04 -1.52
N ALA A 563 -20.08 3.58 -0.43
CA ALA A 563 -19.51 4.92 -0.40
C ALA A 563 -18.31 5.05 -1.36
N ALA A 564 -17.45 4.03 -1.45
CA ALA A 564 -16.36 3.99 -2.43
C ALA A 564 -16.89 3.93 -3.88
N LEU A 565 -17.90 3.08 -4.13
CA LEU A 565 -18.51 2.94 -5.46
C LEU A 565 -19.11 4.27 -5.94
N VAL A 566 -19.96 4.90 -5.10
CA VAL A 566 -20.59 6.20 -5.41
C VAL A 566 -19.55 7.31 -5.56
N ALA A 567 -18.50 7.32 -4.74
CA ALA A 567 -17.41 8.28 -4.86
C ALA A 567 -16.66 8.15 -6.21
N ILE A 568 -16.39 6.92 -6.66
CA ILE A 568 -15.73 6.65 -7.93
C ILE A 568 -16.63 7.05 -9.12
N THR A 569 -17.93 6.74 -9.08
CA THR A 569 -18.89 7.18 -10.11
C THR A 569 -19.01 8.70 -10.16
N ALA A 570 -19.02 9.36 -8.99
CA ALA A 570 -19.07 10.84 -8.91
C ALA A 570 -17.82 11.52 -9.49
N GLY A 571 -16.69 10.81 -9.56
CA GLY A 571 -15.47 11.25 -10.26
C GLY A 571 -15.44 10.93 -11.76
N GLY A 572 -16.58 10.59 -12.38
CA GLY A 572 -16.69 10.35 -13.82
C GLY A 572 -16.09 9.03 -14.32
N LEU A 573 -15.75 8.10 -13.42
CA LEU A 573 -15.17 6.81 -13.82
C LEU A 573 -16.25 5.75 -14.09
N ASP A 574 -16.23 5.17 -15.30
CA ASP A 574 -17.08 4.03 -15.64
C ASP A 574 -16.70 2.78 -14.85
N LEU A 575 -17.73 2.12 -14.31
CA LEU A 575 -17.65 0.94 -13.46
C LEU A 575 -18.21 -0.31 -14.16
N SER A 576 -18.59 -0.23 -15.44
CA SER A 576 -19.16 -1.35 -16.20
C SER A 576 -18.24 -2.59 -16.20
N SER A 577 -16.92 -2.38 -16.24
CA SER A 577 -15.93 -3.47 -16.11
C SER A 577 -15.95 -4.18 -14.73
N LEU A 578 -16.30 -3.47 -13.65
CA LEU A 578 -16.45 -4.03 -12.31
C LEU A 578 -17.73 -4.86 -12.15
N ALA A 579 -18.76 -4.62 -12.95
CA ALA A 579 -19.99 -5.43 -12.93
C ALA A 579 -19.71 -6.90 -13.29
N ILE A 580 -18.79 -7.16 -14.22
CA ILE A 580 -18.36 -8.52 -14.59
C ILE A 580 -17.68 -9.22 -13.40
N VAL A 581 -16.78 -8.51 -12.70
CA VAL A 581 -16.08 -9.02 -11.53
C VAL A 581 -17.05 -9.26 -10.36
N ALA A 582 -17.97 -8.33 -10.13
CA ALA A 582 -19.03 -8.45 -9.12
C ALA A 582 -19.98 -9.62 -9.42
N GLY A 583 -20.32 -9.88 -10.68
CA GLY A 583 -21.11 -11.03 -11.12
C GLY A 583 -20.40 -12.35 -10.82
N ALA A 584 -19.14 -12.49 -11.24
CA ALA A 584 -18.33 -13.68 -10.96
C ALA A 584 -18.12 -13.92 -9.45
N LEU A 585 -17.90 -12.86 -8.67
CA LEU A 585 -17.78 -12.92 -7.21
C LEU A 585 -19.12 -13.34 -6.56
N SER A 586 -20.25 -12.80 -7.02
CA SER A 586 -21.58 -13.14 -6.49
C SER A 586 -21.92 -14.61 -6.74
N VAL A 587 -21.60 -15.14 -7.92
CA VAL A 587 -21.71 -16.57 -8.23
C VAL A 587 -20.83 -17.41 -7.31
N GLY A 588 -19.57 -17.02 -7.11
CA GLY A 588 -18.64 -17.71 -6.20
C GLY A 588 -19.10 -17.73 -4.74
N ILE A 589 -19.62 -16.60 -4.23
CA ILE A 589 -20.21 -16.50 -2.88
C ILE A 589 -21.48 -17.35 -2.80
N GLY A 590 -22.33 -17.36 -3.84
CA GLY A 590 -23.53 -18.18 -3.91
C GLY A 590 -23.24 -19.67 -3.76
N PHE A 591 -22.25 -20.18 -4.50
CA PHE A 591 -21.78 -21.57 -4.33
C PHE A 591 -21.19 -21.82 -2.94
N GLY A 592 -20.38 -20.90 -2.41
CA GLY A 592 -19.80 -21.03 -1.06
C GLY A 592 -20.85 -21.01 0.07
N LEU A 593 -21.98 -20.32 -0.12
CA LEU A 593 -23.06 -20.21 0.87
C LEU A 593 -24.15 -21.29 0.72
N GLN A 594 -24.11 -22.11 -0.34
CA GLN A 594 -25.15 -23.10 -0.69
C GLN A 594 -25.56 -23.98 0.49
N ASN A 595 -24.59 -24.54 1.23
CA ASN A 595 -24.86 -25.40 2.39
C ASN A 595 -25.50 -24.66 3.57
N ILE A 596 -25.20 -23.37 3.75
CA ILE A 596 -25.81 -22.55 4.80
C ILE A 596 -27.25 -22.20 4.43
N VAL A 597 -27.51 -21.86 3.16
CA VAL A 597 -28.86 -21.61 2.65
C VAL A 597 -29.72 -22.89 2.71
N SER A 598 -29.18 -24.03 2.29
CA SER A 598 -29.86 -25.32 2.38
C SER A 598 -30.31 -25.63 3.81
N ASN A 599 -29.39 -25.57 4.78
CA ASN A 599 -29.72 -25.82 6.19
C ASN A 599 -30.73 -24.81 6.76
N PHE A 600 -30.66 -23.54 6.36
CA PHE A 600 -31.61 -22.51 6.76
C PHE A 600 -33.03 -22.80 6.22
N VAL A 601 -33.15 -23.13 4.93
CA VAL A 601 -34.43 -23.47 4.29
C VAL A 601 -35.00 -24.75 4.89
N SER A 602 -34.19 -25.80 5.06
CA SER A 602 -34.59 -27.03 5.73
C SER A 602 -35.06 -26.77 7.18
N GLY A 603 -34.42 -25.87 7.92
CA GLY A 603 -34.87 -25.47 9.25
C GLY A 603 -36.25 -24.82 9.25
N ILE A 604 -36.53 -23.94 8.28
CA ILE A 604 -37.86 -23.35 8.09
C ILE A 604 -38.90 -24.43 7.77
N ILE A 605 -38.58 -25.38 6.88
CA ILE A 605 -39.45 -26.51 6.54
C ILE A 605 -39.78 -27.35 7.80
N LEU A 606 -38.76 -27.73 8.58
CA LEU A 606 -38.97 -28.49 9.83
C LEU A 606 -39.86 -27.74 10.84
N LEU A 607 -39.69 -26.41 10.98
CA LEU A 607 -40.49 -25.60 11.91
C LEU A 607 -41.95 -25.41 11.46
N ILE A 608 -42.21 -25.36 10.15
CA ILE A 608 -43.54 -25.18 9.56
C ILE A 608 -44.29 -26.52 9.45
N GLU A 609 -43.70 -27.53 8.81
CA GLU A 609 -44.34 -28.82 8.55
C GLU A 609 -44.32 -29.76 9.77
N ARG A 610 -43.32 -29.60 10.64
CA ARG A 610 -43.13 -30.38 11.88
C ARG A 610 -43.21 -31.91 11.68
N PRO A 611 -42.39 -32.50 10.79
CA PRO A 611 -42.30 -33.95 10.68
C PRO A 611 -41.79 -34.58 12.00
N ILE A 612 -40.86 -33.88 12.67
CA ILE A 612 -40.37 -34.15 14.02
C ILE A 612 -40.67 -32.94 14.92
N GLY A 613 -40.86 -33.16 16.23
CA GLY A 613 -41.05 -32.11 17.22
C GLY A 613 -40.11 -32.22 18.42
N GLU A 614 -39.94 -31.12 19.15
CA GLU A 614 -39.23 -31.12 20.44
C GLU A 614 -39.90 -32.11 21.40
N GLY A 615 -39.10 -33.01 22.00
CA GLY A 615 -39.56 -34.11 22.84
C GLY A 615 -39.80 -35.45 22.11
N ASP A 616 -39.77 -35.50 20.77
CA ASP A 616 -39.89 -36.78 20.05
C ASP A 616 -38.62 -37.63 20.24
N TRP A 617 -38.80 -38.95 20.43
CA TRP A 617 -37.71 -39.93 20.27
C TRP A 617 -37.60 -40.34 18.80
N ILE A 618 -36.45 -40.04 18.20
CA ILE A 618 -36.16 -40.34 16.80
C ILE A 618 -34.87 -41.13 16.62
N GLU A 619 -34.76 -41.79 15.47
CA GLU A 619 -33.52 -42.33 14.93
C GLU A 619 -33.21 -41.65 13.60
N VAL A 620 -31.98 -41.16 13.47
CA VAL A 620 -31.43 -40.57 12.24
C VAL A 620 -29.97 -40.97 12.14
N ASN A 621 -29.52 -41.34 10.94
CA ASN A 621 -28.16 -41.83 10.68
C ASN A 621 -27.71 -42.97 11.63
N GLY A 622 -28.63 -43.86 12.01
CA GLY A 622 -28.37 -44.99 12.92
C GLY A 622 -28.16 -44.61 14.39
N THR A 623 -28.41 -43.36 14.78
CA THR A 623 -28.29 -42.89 16.17
C THR A 623 -29.66 -42.53 16.74
N HIS A 624 -29.97 -43.07 17.91
CA HIS A 624 -31.20 -42.74 18.65
C HIS A 624 -30.99 -41.54 19.59
N GLY A 625 -31.97 -40.64 19.65
CA GLY A 625 -31.99 -39.55 20.62
C GLY A 625 -33.35 -38.85 20.72
N ILE A 626 -33.50 -38.03 21.76
CA ILE A 626 -34.69 -37.21 22.00
C ILE A 626 -34.44 -35.78 21.53
N VAL A 627 -35.32 -35.24 20.70
CA VAL A 627 -35.20 -33.86 20.18
C VAL A 627 -35.28 -32.84 21.32
N LYS A 628 -34.27 -31.97 21.44
CA LYS A 628 -34.18 -30.91 22.46
C LYS A 628 -34.53 -29.52 21.95
N ASP A 629 -33.94 -29.12 20.83
CA ASP A 629 -34.25 -27.85 20.15
C ASP A 629 -34.17 -28.02 18.63
N ILE A 630 -35.06 -27.32 17.91
CA ILE A 630 -34.99 -27.17 16.46
C ILE A 630 -34.56 -25.74 16.14
N SER A 631 -33.25 -25.52 16.04
CA SER A 631 -32.67 -24.24 15.63
C SER A 631 -32.69 -24.07 14.10
N VAL A 632 -32.50 -22.83 13.63
CA VAL A 632 -32.62 -22.46 12.20
C VAL A 632 -31.70 -23.24 11.25
N ARG A 633 -30.51 -23.67 11.72
CA ARG A 633 -29.48 -24.36 10.89
C ARG A 633 -29.22 -25.82 11.28
N SER A 634 -29.68 -26.25 12.44
CA SER A 634 -29.40 -27.56 13.00
C SER A 634 -30.41 -27.91 14.08
N THR A 635 -30.71 -29.19 14.24
CA THR A 635 -31.54 -29.73 15.32
C THR A 635 -30.64 -30.45 16.32
N ARG A 636 -30.96 -30.34 17.61
CA ARG A 636 -30.19 -30.95 18.70
C ARG A 636 -30.93 -32.14 19.28
N LEU A 637 -30.25 -33.28 19.39
CA LEU A 637 -30.76 -34.51 19.99
C LEU A 637 -29.95 -34.84 21.25
N GLU A 638 -30.58 -35.15 22.37
CA GLU A 638 -29.90 -35.80 23.50
C GLU A 638 -29.93 -37.31 23.27
N THR A 639 -28.75 -37.93 23.19
CA THR A 639 -28.65 -39.40 23.08
C THR A 639 -28.91 -40.07 24.43
N PHE A 640 -29.19 -41.38 24.43
CA PHE A 640 -29.37 -42.13 25.68
C PHE A 640 -28.11 -42.16 26.57
N ASP A 641 -26.93 -41.94 25.99
CA ASP A 641 -25.65 -41.75 26.68
C ASP A 641 -25.45 -40.33 27.25
N ARG A 642 -26.47 -39.45 27.14
CA ARG A 642 -26.50 -38.07 27.64
C ARG A 642 -25.47 -37.12 27.03
N TYR A 643 -25.24 -37.21 25.73
CA TYR A 643 -24.54 -36.17 24.97
C TYR A 643 -25.46 -35.51 23.94
N ASP A 644 -25.24 -34.20 23.72
CA ASP A 644 -25.94 -33.41 22.71
C ASP A 644 -25.34 -33.68 21.32
N LEU A 645 -26.08 -34.37 20.45
CA LEU A 645 -25.77 -34.56 19.04
C LEU A 645 -26.44 -33.45 18.21
N ILE A 646 -25.63 -32.61 17.57
CA ILE A 646 -26.10 -31.50 16.73
C ILE A 646 -26.04 -31.93 15.26
N ILE A 647 -27.21 -32.03 14.62
CA ILE A 647 -27.34 -32.52 13.24
C ILE A 647 -27.80 -31.37 12.32
N PRO A 648 -27.18 -31.17 11.13
CA PRO A 648 -27.63 -30.20 10.14
C PRO A 648 -29.09 -30.41 9.74
N ASN A 649 -29.87 -29.33 9.59
CA ASN A 649 -31.29 -29.46 9.23
C ASN A 649 -31.52 -30.07 7.84
N ALA A 650 -30.56 -29.93 6.92
CA ALA A 650 -30.62 -30.53 5.60
C ALA A 650 -30.76 -32.07 5.67
N ASP A 651 -30.14 -32.71 6.66
CA ASP A 651 -30.11 -34.17 6.80
C ASP A 651 -31.49 -34.73 7.15
N PHE A 652 -32.30 -34.00 7.93
CA PHE A 652 -33.68 -34.42 8.28
C PHE A 652 -34.69 -34.22 7.15
N VAL A 653 -34.39 -33.35 6.19
CA VAL A 653 -35.27 -33.08 5.03
C VAL A 653 -34.88 -33.91 3.80
N SER A 654 -33.60 -34.27 3.67
CA SER A 654 -33.07 -35.09 2.57
C SER A 654 -32.92 -36.58 2.91
N GLY A 655 -32.72 -36.92 4.19
CA GLY A 655 -32.54 -38.29 4.69
C GLY A 655 -33.80 -38.89 5.30
N THR A 656 -33.75 -40.19 5.59
CA THR A 656 -34.82 -40.91 6.29
C THR A 656 -34.70 -40.78 7.81
N VAL A 657 -35.80 -40.44 8.47
CA VAL A 657 -35.89 -40.33 9.93
C VAL A 657 -36.98 -41.26 10.44
N ALA A 658 -36.65 -42.16 11.37
CA ALA A 658 -37.66 -42.96 12.07
C ALA A 658 -38.08 -42.23 13.35
N ASN A 659 -39.37 -42.01 13.55
CA ASN A 659 -39.89 -41.34 14.74
C ASN A 659 -40.76 -42.33 15.55
N TYR A 660 -40.33 -42.60 16.78
CA TYR A 660 -40.89 -43.65 17.64
C TYR A 660 -42.07 -43.17 18.48
N THR A 661 -42.28 -41.85 18.60
CA THR A 661 -43.28 -41.24 19.48
C THR A 661 -44.30 -40.34 18.76
N ARG A 662 -44.19 -40.20 17.42
CA ARG A 662 -45.06 -39.29 16.65
C ARG A 662 -46.52 -39.73 16.72
N GLY A 663 -47.30 -39.00 17.51
CA GLY A 663 -48.76 -39.13 17.60
C GLY A 663 -49.26 -40.19 18.59
N ASN A 664 -48.46 -41.21 18.93
CA ASN A 664 -48.65 -42.07 20.10
C ASN A 664 -47.34 -42.76 20.51
N SER A 665 -47.33 -43.38 21.70
CA SER A 665 -46.18 -44.08 22.30
C SER A 665 -46.18 -45.61 22.07
N LEU A 666 -47.03 -46.15 21.20
CA LEU A 666 -47.20 -47.60 21.06
C LEU A 666 -46.04 -48.23 20.29
N GLY A 667 -45.37 -49.22 20.89
CA GLY A 667 -44.20 -49.89 20.31
C GLY A 667 -44.39 -51.40 20.18
N ARG A 668 -43.82 -52.02 19.15
CA ARG A 668 -43.76 -53.49 19.05
C ARG A 668 -42.44 -54.01 19.60
N LEU A 669 -42.51 -54.84 20.64
CA LEU A 669 -41.39 -55.60 21.16
C LEU A 669 -41.43 -57.03 20.59
N ILE A 670 -40.26 -57.52 20.18
CA ILE A 670 -40.05 -58.91 19.71
C ILE A 670 -38.94 -59.53 20.56
N LEU A 671 -39.26 -60.64 21.24
CA LEU A 671 -38.32 -61.45 22.01
C LEU A 671 -38.12 -62.79 21.28
N SER A 672 -36.86 -63.14 21.04
CA SER A 672 -36.47 -64.42 20.45
C SER A 672 -36.13 -65.41 21.56
N VAL A 673 -36.70 -66.61 21.51
CA VAL A 673 -36.59 -67.65 22.55
C VAL A 673 -36.30 -68.99 21.88
N GLY A 674 -35.17 -69.61 22.21
CA GLY A 674 -34.81 -70.95 21.76
C GLY A 674 -35.04 -72.01 22.85
N VAL A 675 -35.61 -73.16 22.49
CA VAL A 675 -35.81 -74.30 23.40
C VAL A 675 -35.27 -75.60 22.80
N ALA A 676 -34.95 -76.59 23.62
CA ALA A 676 -34.30 -77.82 23.16
C ALA A 676 -35.21 -78.65 22.23
N TYR A 677 -34.59 -79.32 21.26
CA TYR A 677 -35.26 -80.28 20.39
C TYR A 677 -35.93 -81.39 21.21
N GLY A 678 -37.18 -81.72 20.86
CA GLY A 678 -38.02 -82.67 21.63
C GLY A 678 -38.95 -82.01 22.65
N THR A 679 -38.82 -80.71 22.93
CA THR A 679 -39.76 -79.95 23.75
C THR A 679 -41.13 -79.83 23.05
N ASP A 680 -42.24 -79.94 23.80
CA ASP A 680 -43.59 -79.69 23.28
C ASP A 680 -43.76 -78.22 22.87
N THR A 681 -43.85 -77.97 21.56
CA THR A 681 -43.99 -76.63 20.98
C THR A 681 -45.26 -75.91 21.42
N ARG A 682 -46.36 -76.63 21.69
CA ARG A 682 -47.63 -76.04 22.16
C ARG A 682 -47.58 -75.72 23.66
N LYS A 683 -46.81 -76.49 24.45
CA LYS A 683 -46.52 -76.13 25.85
C LYS A 683 -45.73 -74.82 25.92
N VAL A 684 -44.70 -74.68 25.09
CA VAL A 684 -43.86 -73.46 25.00
C VAL A 684 -44.68 -72.25 24.56
N GLU A 685 -45.46 -72.40 23.48
CA GLU A 685 -46.38 -71.36 22.99
C GLU A 685 -47.32 -70.86 24.09
N LYS A 686 -47.93 -71.79 24.83
CA LYS A 686 -48.84 -71.46 25.93
C LYS A 686 -48.14 -70.68 27.05
N ILE A 687 -46.92 -71.07 27.44
CA ILE A 687 -46.16 -70.41 28.52
C ILE A 687 -45.74 -68.99 28.11
N LEU A 688 -45.18 -68.82 26.91
CA LEU A 688 -44.77 -67.51 26.41
C LEU A 688 -45.96 -66.54 26.27
N LEU A 689 -47.12 -67.06 25.85
CA LEU A 689 -48.37 -66.31 25.77
C LEU A 689 -48.94 -65.96 27.16
N ASP A 690 -48.76 -66.83 28.15
CA ASP A 690 -49.20 -66.61 29.54
C ASP A 690 -48.39 -65.49 30.21
N ILE A 691 -47.06 -65.52 30.06
CA ILE A 691 -46.14 -64.47 30.52
C ILE A 691 -46.52 -63.12 29.91
N ALA A 692 -46.67 -63.08 28.57
CA ALA A 692 -47.06 -61.85 27.86
C ALA A 692 -48.44 -61.30 28.27
N ARG A 693 -49.37 -62.16 28.71
CA ARG A 693 -50.71 -61.75 29.14
C ARG A 693 -50.77 -61.22 30.57
N HIS A 694 -49.79 -61.55 31.42
CA HIS A 694 -49.74 -61.09 32.80
C HIS A 694 -48.89 -59.83 32.99
N HIS A 695 -48.19 -59.35 31.96
CA HIS A 695 -47.33 -58.18 32.04
C HIS A 695 -48.10 -56.87 31.76
N ASP A 696 -48.14 -55.98 32.76
CA ASP A 696 -48.97 -54.76 32.75
C ASP A 696 -48.75 -53.81 31.55
N MET A 697 -47.54 -53.78 30.99
CA MET A 697 -47.18 -52.91 29.86
C MET A 697 -47.67 -53.42 28.51
N VAL A 698 -48.12 -54.67 28.41
CA VAL A 698 -48.61 -55.28 27.17
C VAL A 698 -50.06 -54.86 26.90
N LEU A 699 -50.37 -54.59 25.64
CA LEU A 699 -51.73 -54.44 25.16
C LEU A 699 -52.35 -55.81 24.83
N MET A 700 -53.60 -56.01 25.26
CA MET A 700 -54.41 -57.18 24.87
C MET A 700 -55.16 -56.96 23.54
N ASN A 701 -55.15 -55.74 23.00
CA ASN A 701 -55.68 -55.40 21.68
C ASN A 701 -54.71 -54.41 20.99
N PRO A 702 -53.98 -54.83 19.94
CA PRO A 702 -53.92 -56.20 19.41
C PRO A 702 -53.32 -57.18 20.42
N ALA A 703 -53.78 -58.43 20.41
CA ALA A 703 -53.33 -59.44 21.37
C ALA A 703 -51.86 -59.85 21.14
N PRO A 704 -51.11 -60.23 22.20
CA PRO A 704 -49.78 -60.79 22.06
C PRO A 704 -49.84 -62.10 21.28
N MET A 705 -48.82 -62.35 20.45
CA MET A 705 -48.70 -63.56 19.63
C MET A 705 -47.35 -64.23 19.83
N VAL A 706 -47.34 -65.55 19.80
CA VAL A 706 -46.12 -66.36 19.74
C VAL A 706 -46.05 -67.00 18.36
N VAL A 707 -44.93 -66.84 17.68
CA VAL A 707 -44.66 -67.43 16.37
C VAL A 707 -43.59 -68.49 16.58
N PHE A 708 -43.86 -69.74 16.19
CA PHE A 708 -42.80 -70.72 16.00
C PHE A 708 -42.09 -70.39 14.69
N THR A 709 -40.90 -69.81 14.78
CA THR A 709 -40.16 -69.25 13.63
C THR A 709 -39.53 -70.35 12.79
N GLY A 710 -39.04 -71.42 13.43
CA GLY A 710 -38.56 -72.60 12.73
C GLY A 710 -37.62 -73.49 13.54
N PHE A 711 -36.93 -74.36 12.83
CA PHE A 711 -35.96 -75.31 13.35
C PHE A 711 -34.56 -74.70 13.18
N GLY A 712 -33.99 -74.16 14.27
CA GLY A 712 -32.65 -73.57 14.31
C GLY A 712 -31.56 -74.64 14.40
N ALA A 713 -30.29 -74.24 14.31
CA ALA A 713 -29.16 -75.17 14.31
C ALA A 713 -29.07 -76.02 15.60
N ASP A 714 -29.38 -75.40 16.74
CA ASP A 714 -29.24 -76.00 18.08
C ASP A 714 -30.56 -76.01 18.88
N ALA A 715 -31.60 -75.31 18.40
CA ALA A 715 -32.84 -75.04 19.12
C ALA A 715 -34.08 -75.04 18.22
N LEU A 716 -35.25 -75.15 18.82
CA LEU A 716 -36.55 -74.77 18.26
C LEU A 716 -36.77 -73.28 18.54
N ASP A 717 -36.87 -72.46 17.49
CA ASP A 717 -36.87 -71.00 17.60
C ASP A 717 -38.29 -70.43 17.65
N PHE A 718 -38.55 -69.59 18.66
CA PHE A 718 -39.82 -68.88 18.86
C PHE A 718 -39.60 -67.37 18.90
N GLU A 719 -40.56 -66.61 18.37
CA GLU A 719 -40.69 -65.17 18.58
C GLU A 719 -41.96 -64.86 19.38
N LEU A 720 -41.79 -64.29 20.57
CA LEU A 720 -42.88 -63.63 21.29
C LEU A 720 -42.97 -62.17 20.82
N ARG A 721 -44.09 -61.81 20.19
CA ARG A 721 -44.36 -60.46 19.67
C ARG A 721 -45.49 -59.81 20.46
N VAL A 722 -45.18 -58.67 21.09
CA VAL A 722 -46.11 -57.92 21.95
C VAL A 722 -46.16 -56.45 21.53
N ILE A 723 -47.31 -55.79 21.70
CA ILE A 723 -47.40 -54.32 21.60
C ILE A 723 -47.41 -53.74 23.01
N LEU A 724 -46.56 -52.75 23.24
CA LEU A 724 -46.41 -52.04 24.49
C LEU A 724 -47.21 -50.74 24.50
N ARG A 725 -47.70 -50.34 25.68
CA ARG A 725 -48.33 -49.03 25.92
C ARG A 725 -47.37 -47.86 25.77
N ASP A 726 -46.09 -48.09 26.07
CA ASP A 726 -45.00 -47.14 25.92
C ASP A 726 -43.77 -47.88 25.37
N VAL A 727 -43.32 -47.46 24.18
CA VAL A 727 -42.12 -47.94 23.50
C VAL A 727 -40.85 -47.62 24.29
N GLY A 728 -40.83 -46.54 25.09
CA GLY A 728 -39.71 -46.16 25.94
C GLY A 728 -39.39 -47.20 27.02
N GLN A 729 -40.38 -47.98 27.47
CA GLN A 729 -40.20 -49.08 28.41
C GLN A 729 -39.71 -50.39 27.76
N GLY A 730 -39.50 -50.41 26.44
CA GLY A 730 -39.22 -51.64 25.68
C GLY A 730 -37.99 -52.43 26.15
N LEU A 731 -36.96 -51.76 26.68
CA LEU A 731 -35.78 -52.42 27.24
C LEU A 731 -36.06 -53.04 28.62
N VAL A 732 -36.84 -52.36 29.46
CA VAL A 732 -37.23 -52.84 30.79
C VAL A 732 -38.12 -54.07 30.64
N VAL A 733 -39.20 -53.96 29.86
CA VAL A 733 -40.14 -55.04 29.57
C VAL A 733 -39.45 -56.25 28.93
N ARG A 734 -38.48 -56.04 28.02
CA ARG A 734 -37.65 -57.12 27.46
C ARG A 734 -36.89 -57.87 28.55
N THR A 735 -36.33 -57.14 29.50
CA THR A 735 -35.51 -57.70 30.59
C THR A 735 -36.38 -58.49 31.57
N GLU A 736 -37.50 -57.90 32.00
CA GLU A 736 -38.51 -58.54 32.87
C GLU A 736 -39.04 -59.84 32.24
N MET A 737 -39.53 -59.78 30.99
CA MET A 737 -40.00 -60.98 30.28
C MET A 737 -38.92 -62.05 30.11
N ASN A 738 -37.67 -61.67 29.82
CA ASN A 738 -36.59 -62.66 29.69
C ASN A 738 -36.30 -63.39 31.02
N HIS A 739 -36.40 -62.69 32.15
CA HIS A 739 -36.29 -63.31 33.48
C HIS A 739 -37.48 -64.24 33.77
N ASP A 740 -38.72 -63.78 33.50
CA ASP A 740 -39.93 -64.60 33.65
C ASP A 740 -39.87 -65.88 32.81
N ILE A 741 -39.40 -65.77 31.56
CA ILE A 741 -39.22 -66.91 30.65
C ILE A 741 -38.20 -67.90 31.21
N ALA A 742 -37.05 -67.41 31.68
CA ALA A 742 -36.00 -68.26 32.25
C ALA A 742 -36.48 -68.99 33.52
N GLU A 743 -37.12 -68.28 34.45
CA GLU A 743 -37.68 -68.87 35.68
C GLU A 743 -38.78 -69.91 35.35
N ARG A 744 -39.72 -69.54 34.48
CA ARG A 744 -40.86 -70.40 34.16
C ARG A 744 -40.46 -71.63 33.35
N PHE A 745 -39.44 -71.53 32.49
CA PHE A 745 -38.90 -72.69 31.77
C PHE A 745 -38.22 -73.69 32.72
N VAL A 746 -37.43 -73.21 33.69
CA VAL A 746 -36.85 -74.08 34.73
C VAL A 746 -37.96 -74.76 35.56
N ALA A 747 -38.99 -74.03 35.99
CA ALA A 747 -40.10 -74.58 36.75
C ALA A 747 -40.93 -75.62 35.96
N GLU A 748 -41.03 -75.47 34.64
CA GLU A 748 -41.81 -76.34 33.74
C GLU A 748 -40.99 -77.47 33.09
N GLY A 749 -39.70 -77.60 33.43
CA GLY A 749 -38.80 -78.63 32.90
C GLY A 749 -38.45 -78.43 31.42
N ILE A 750 -38.44 -77.19 30.93
CA ILE A 750 -38.08 -76.82 29.56
C ILE A 750 -36.60 -76.44 29.52
N GLU A 751 -35.82 -77.16 28.72
CA GLU A 751 -34.39 -76.89 28.55
C GLU A 751 -34.16 -75.79 27.50
N ILE A 752 -33.35 -74.79 27.86
CA ILE A 752 -32.75 -73.84 26.93
C ILE A 752 -31.41 -74.47 26.50
N PRO A 753 -31.24 -74.85 25.23
CA PRO A 753 -30.12 -75.68 24.82
C PRO A 753 -28.83 -74.85 24.73
N PHE A 754 -27.73 -75.42 25.22
CA PHE A 754 -26.41 -75.03 24.74
C PHE A 754 -26.21 -75.51 23.30
N ALA A 755 -25.26 -74.94 22.57
CA ALA A 755 -24.93 -75.36 21.21
C ALA A 755 -24.64 -76.88 21.14
N GLN A 756 -25.42 -77.60 20.34
CA GLN A 756 -25.42 -79.05 20.22
C GLN A 756 -24.44 -79.49 19.14
N ARG A 757 -23.77 -80.63 19.35
CA ARG A 757 -22.82 -81.19 18.37
C ARG A 757 -22.82 -82.71 18.38
N ASP A 758 -23.19 -83.31 17.27
CA ASP A 758 -23.00 -84.74 17.02
C ASP A 758 -21.51 -85.02 16.71
N ILE A 759 -20.78 -85.58 17.68
CA ILE A 759 -19.35 -85.88 17.54
C ILE A 759 -19.16 -87.33 17.05
N TRP A 760 -18.90 -87.48 15.76
CA TRP A 760 -18.58 -88.78 15.14
C TRP A 760 -17.08 -89.10 15.29
N LEU A 761 -16.72 -89.78 16.39
CA LEU A 761 -15.36 -90.24 16.66
C LEU A 761 -14.94 -91.36 15.69
N ARG A 762 -13.83 -91.16 14.97
CA ARG A 762 -13.15 -92.20 14.17
C ARG A 762 -11.88 -92.67 14.91
N ASN A 763 -11.63 -93.98 14.92
CA ASN A 763 -10.53 -94.67 15.62
C ASN A 763 -10.60 -94.60 17.17
N PRO A 764 -11.63 -95.19 17.82
CA PRO A 764 -11.76 -95.16 19.28
C PRO A 764 -10.62 -95.87 20.02
N GLU A 765 -9.93 -96.83 19.40
CA GLU A 765 -8.70 -97.46 19.92
C GLU A 765 -7.57 -96.46 20.25
N ALA A 766 -7.55 -95.26 19.67
CA ALA A 766 -6.58 -94.21 20.04
C ALA A 766 -6.78 -93.66 21.47
N LEU A 767 -7.91 -93.98 22.13
CA LEU A 767 -8.23 -93.55 23.49
C LEU A 767 -7.72 -94.53 24.58
N GLY A 768 -7.13 -95.67 24.20
CA GLY A 768 -6.74 -96.74 25.13
C GLY A 768 -5.24 -96.86 25.41
N GLY A 769 -4.69 -96.08 26.36
CA GLY A 769 -3.27 -96.26 26.71
C GLY A 769 -2.59 -95.28 27.68
N GLY A 770 -3.19 -94.95 28.83
CA GLY A 770 -2.46 -94.18 29.87
C GLY A 770 -3.32 -93.75 31.06
N ARG A 771 -2.90 -94.07 32.29
CA ARG A 771 -3.59 -93.62 33.52
C ARG A 771 -3.43 -92.11 33.74
N PRO A 772 -4.43 -91.42 34.34
CA PRO A 772 -4.47 -89.96 34.39
C PRO A 772 -3.47 -89.37 35.40
N GLY A 773 -2.49 -88.63 34.88
CA GLY A 773 -1.77 -87.59 35.64
C GLY A 773 -2.52 -86.26 35.48
N ALA A 774 -2.79 -85.57 36.58
CA ALA A 774 -3.74 -84.45 36.62
C ALA A 774 -3.34 -83.24 35.73
N PRO A 775 -4.26 -82.74 34.88
CA PRO A 775 -4.20 -81.36 34.38
C PRO A 775 -4.46 -80.32 35.49
N PRO A 776 -4.05 -79.06 35.33
CA PRO A 776 -4.09 -78.07 36.40
C PRO A 776 -5.51 -77.58 36.75
N ALA A 777 -5.67 -77.07 37.98
CA ALA A 777 -6.89 -76.43 38.42
C ALA A 777 -7.10 -75.05 37.75
N ALA A 778 -8.35 -74.73 37.42
CA ALA A 778 -8.80 -73.35 37.23
C ALA A 778 -9.12 -72.72 38.61
N PRO A 779 -8.96 -71.39 38.76
CA PRO A 779 -10.15 -70.61 39.12
C PRO A 779 -10.24 -69.20 38.53
N GLN A 780 -11.49 -68.79 38.23
CA GLN A 780 -12.20 -67.62 38.80
C GLN A 780 -11.32 -66.57 39.54
N SER A 781 -11.21 -65.31 39.09
CA SER A 781 -12.20 -64.20 39.03
C SER A 781 -12.18 -63.25 40.24
N THR A 782 -12.24 -61.94 39.96
CA THR A 782 -12.57 -60.81 40.86
C THR A 782 -11.72 -60.58 42.12
N THR A 783 -11.02 -59.44 42.17
CA THR A 783 -11.43 -58.22 42.92
C THR A 783 -10.56 -57.01 42.51
N GLY A 784 -11.12 -55.79 42.58
CA GLY A 784 -10.36 -54.53 42.57
C GLY A 784 -9.93 -54.12 43.99
N PRO A 785 -9.55 -52.85 44.26
CA PRO A 785 -9.59 -51.68 43.36
C PRO A 785 -8.28 -50.83 43.35
N ALA A 786 -8.38 -49.64 42.74
CA ALA A 786 -7.52 -48.45 42.85
C ALA A 786 -6.40 -48.23 41.81
N GLU A 787 -6.46 -47.02 41.24
CA GLU A 787 -5.53 -46.24 40.41
C GLU A 787 -4.22 -45.84 41.12
N PRO A 788 -3.25 -45.12 40.48
CA PRO A 788 -3.10 -44.78 39.05
C PRO A 788 -1.66 -45.04 38.47
N GLU A 789 -1.42 -44.46 37.29
CA GLU A 789 -0.16 -43.85 36.80
C GLU A 789 0.78 -44.55 35.80
N THR A 790 1.02 -43.80 34.71
CA THR A 790 2.20 -43.77 33.82
C THR A 790 2.50 -44.98 32.91
N THR A 791 2.14 -44.85 31.64
CA THR A 791 2.75 -45.60 30.53
C THR A 791 4.05 -44.93 30.07
N ASN A 792 5.13 -45.71 30.00
CA ASN A 792 6.40 -45.29 29.41
C ASN A 792 7.12 -46.51 28.81
N ARG A 793 7.44 -46.50 27.50
CA ARG A 793 8.36 -47.42 26.76
C ARG A 793 8.19 -47.26 25.23
N PRO A 794 9.20 -47.61 24.40
CA PRO A 794 10.63 -47.30 24.55
C PRO A 794 11.32 -46.86 23.23
N GLN A 795 12.62 -46.66 23.33
CA GLN A 795 13.55 -46.23 22.28
C GLN A 795 13.79 -47.22 21.13
N ARG A 796 14.38 -46.65 20.08
CA ARG A 796 14.99 -47.27 18.90
C ARG A 796 16.51 -47.40 19.10
N GLN A 797 17.11 -48.47 18.60
CA GLN A 797 18.56 -48.72 18.41
C GLN A 797 18.70 -49.34 16.99
N GLU A 798 19.80 -49.27 16.23
CA GLU A 798 21.08 -48.53 16.26
C GLU A 798 21.79 -48.75 14.89
N ARG A 799 23.04 -48.27 14.72
CA ARG A 799 24.02 -48.51 13.60
C ARG A 799 23.84 -47.72 12.29
N ALA A 800 24.90 -47.37 11.54
CA ALA A 800 26.37 -47.30 11.82
C ALA A 800 27.09 -46.44 10.75
N GLU A 801 28.32 -45.98 11.02
CA GLU A 801 29.21 -45.23 10.10
C GLU A 801 29.87 -46.12 9.01
N PRO A 802 30.58 -45.56 8.00
CA PRO A 802 32.01 -45.21 8.16
C PRO A 802 32.59 -44.07 7.27
N GLY A 803 33.81 -43.60 7.59
CA GLY A 803 34.81 -43.18 6.57
C GLY A 803 35.50 -41.81 6.74
N SER A 804 36.84 -41.77 6.61
CA SER A 804 37.69 -40.57 6.76
C SER A 804 38.74 -40.45 5.64
N TYR A 805 38.82 -39.27 5.00
CA TYR A 805 39.94 -38.67 4.24
C TYR A 805 39.63 -37.16 3.97
N GLY A 806 40.58 -36.23 3.78
CA GLY A 806 42.03 -36.41 3.96
C GLY A 806 43.01 -35.33 3.42
N SER A 807 42.63 -34.06 3.15
CA SER A 807 43.60 -33.04 2.63
C SER A 807 43.31 -31.58 3.00
N GLU A 808 44.33 -30.89 3.50
CA GLU A 808 44.39 -29.41 3.63
C GLU A 808 44.71 -28.75 2.28
N ALA A 809 44.19 -27.54 2.05
CA ALA A 809 44.68 -26.60 1.03
C ALA A 809 44.33 -25.15 1.42
N ASP A 810 45.39 -24.36 1.61
CA ASP A 810 45.54 -22.90 1.72
C ASP A 810 44.31 -21.99 1.88
N ILE A 811 44.35 -21.21 2.97
CA ILE A 811 43.51 -20.03 3.22
C ILE A 811 44.26 -18.79 2.71
N ASP A 812 43.69 -18.10 1.72
CA ASP A 812 43.97 -16.66 1.50
C ASP A 812 42.74 -15.83 1.91
N GLY A 813 42.98 -14.61 2.39
CA GLY A 813 42.15 -14.00 3.42
C GLY A 813 40.97 -13.15 2.95
N GLY A 814 40.01 -12.98 3.88
CA GLY A 814 39.12 -11.82 3.92
C GLY A 814 37.66 -12.08 3.59
N ASP A 815 36.89 -12.57 4.57
CA ASP A 815 35.56 -12.02 4.89
C ASP A 815 35.04 -12.58 6.23
N GLY A 816 33.99 -11.97 6.78
CA GLY A 816 33.39 -12.37 8.07
C GLY A 816 32.77 -13.78 8.05
N PRO A 817 32.48 -14.37 9.23
CA PRO A 817 31.97 -15.74 9.32
C PRO A 817 30.56 -15.86 8.71
N MET A 818 30.51 -16.34 7.47
CA MET A 818 29.28 -16.72 6.77
C MET A 818 28.62 -17.91 7.46
N THR A 819 27.40 -17.71 7.97
CA THR A 819 26.52 -18.76 8.50
C THR A 819 26.26 -19.85 7.45
N PRO A 820 26.67 -21.12 7.64
CA PRO A 820 26.40 -22.18 6.67
C PRO A 820 24.90 -22.46 6.49
N LEU A 821 24.49 -22.64 5.23
CA LEU A 821 23.10 -22.77 4.81
C LEU A 821 22.85 -24.21 4.34
N LEU A 822 22.50 -25.11 5.27
CA LEU A 822 22.48 -26.57 5.08
C LEU A 822 21.54 -27.01 3.95
N TYR A 823 20.27 -26.58 3.99
CA TYR A 823 19.83 -25.64 2.95
C TYR A 823 20.15 -25.94 1.47
N ARG A 824 21.32 -25.43 1.07
CA ARG A 824 21.86 -25.40 -0.29
C ARG A 824 22.84 -26.54 -0.56
N GLU A 825 23.32 -27.21 0.48
CA GLU A 825 24.21 -28.37 0.40
C GLU A 825 23.38 -29.66 0.25
N ASP A 826 22.30 -29.76 1.03
CA ASP A 826 21.31 -30.85 0.94
C ASP A 826 19.89 -30.32 1.20
N ALA A 827 19.08 -30.28 0.14
CA ALA A 827 17.67 -29.88 0.22
C ALA A 827 16.75 -30.94 0.86
N TYR A 828 17.22 -32.19 1.00
CA TYR A 828 16.51 -33.32 1.59
C TYR A 828 16.78 -33.51 3.08
N LEU A 829 17.76 -32.80 3.66
CA LEU A 829 18.06 -32.82 5.07
C LEU A 829 16.84 -32.34 5.89
N ARG A 830 16.38 -33.16 6.85
CA ARG A 830 15.13 -32.94 7.60
C ARG A 830 15.33 -32.50 9.04
N GLU A 831 16.46 -32.89 9.63
CA GLU A 831 16.87 -32.48 10.97
C GLU A 831 18.38 -32.20 11.02
N ALA A 832 18.78 -31.23 11.84
CA ALA A 832 20.19 -30.85 12.00
C ALA A 832 20.45 -30.20 13.37
N PRO A 833 21.56 -30.54 14.06
CA PRO A 833 21.97 -29.82 15.26
C PRO A 833 22.54 -28.45 14.89
N ALA A 834 22.30 -27.46 15.75
CA ALA A 834 22.84 -26.10 15.63
C ALA A 834 22.96 -25.42 17.00
N ARG A 835 23.46 -24.19 17.01
CA ARG A 835 23.61 -23.34 18.19
C ARG A 835 22.98 -21.97 17.95
N VAL A 836 22.28 -21.42 18.95
CA VAL A 836 21.72 -20.06 18.87
C VAL A 836 22.85 -19.03 18.91
N VAL A 837 22.94 -18.17 17.90
CA VAL A 837 23.97 -17.12 17.76
C VAL A 837 23.42 -15.75 18.10
N GLU A 838 22.16 -15.46 17.76
CA GLU A 838 21.51 -14.18 18.01
C GLU A 838 20.00 -14.37 18.22
N ILE A 839 19.39 -13.45 18.98
CA ILE A 839 17.94 -13.28 19.07
C ILE A 839 17.64 -11.83 18.69
N THR A 840 16.83 -11.60 17.66
CA THR A 840 16.53 -10.26 17.15
C THR A 840 15.58 -9.50 18.09
N PRO A 841 15.53 -8.16 18.06
CA PRO A 841 14.63 -7.37 18.89
C PRO A 841 13.13 -7.71 18.73
N GLU A 842 12.76 -8.25 17.56
CA GLU A 842 11.41 -8.68 17.20
C GLU A 842 11.09 -10.13 17.65
N GLY A 843 12.04 -10.81 18.28
CA GLY A 843 11.90 -12.20 18.77
C GLY A 843 12.26 -13.29 17.74
N GLY A 844 12.96 -12.94 16.67
CA GLY A 844 13.49 -13.93 15.72
C GLY A 844 14.73 -14.65 16.26
N VAL A 845 14.93 -15.92 15.90
CA VAL A 845 16.09 -16.72 16.35
C VAL A 845 17.06 -16.94 15.18
N VAL A 846 18.35 -16.66 15.38
CA VAL A 846 19.42 -16.90 14.40
C VAL A 846 20.35 -17.99 14.91
N LEU A 847 20.74 -18.91 14.03
CA LEU A 847 21.54 -20.09 14.35
C LEU A 847 22.90 -20.08 13.64
N ASP A 848 23.90 -20.78 14.20
CA ASP A 848 25.25 -20.92 13.62
C ASP A 848 25.25 -21.62 12.25
N ARG A 849 24.21 -22.40 11.96
CA ARG A 849 23.90 -23.02 10.66
C ARG A 849 22.39 -23.19 10.53
N SER A 850 21.82 -22.84 9.39
CA SER A 850 20.35 -22.91 9.17
C SER A 850 19.96 -24.06 8.25
N LEU A 851 18.99 -24.87 8.71
CA LEU A 851 18.29 -25.88 7.94
C LEU A 851 17.08 -25.30 7.18
N PHE A 852 16.51 -24.21 7.69
CA PHE A 852 15.31 -23.58 7.15
C PHE A 852 15.65 -22.65 5.98
N TYR A 853 14.93 -22.82 4.87
CA TYR A 853 14.97 -21.92 3.72
C TYR A 853 14.25 -20.59 4.08
N PRO A 854 14.94 -19.43 4.01
CA PRO A 854 14.32 -18.14 4.23
C PRO A 854 13.53 -17.70 2.99
N LYS A 855 12.34 -17.13 3.21
CA LYS A 855 11.43 -16.65 2.16
C LYS A 855 12.16 -15.84 1.08
N GLY A 856 12.04 -16.25 -0.18
CA GLY A 856 12.72 -15.63 -1.31
C GLY A 856 12.42 -16.30 -2.65
N GLY A 857 12.60 -15.57 -3.75
CA GLY A 857 12.40 -16.11 -5.12
C GLY A 857 10.96 -16.56 -5.44
N GLY A 858 9.96 -16.06 -4.71
CA GLY A 858 8.57 -16.54 -4.80
C GLY A 858 8.28 -17.81 -3.99
N GLN A 859 9.30 -18.47 -3.42
CA GLN A 859 9.16 -19.58 -2.49
C GLN A 859 8.90 -19.07 -1.05
N PRO A 860 7.85 -19.56 -0.36
CA PRO A 860 7.62 -19.28 1.06
C PRO A 860 8.77 -19.78 1.93
N GLY A 861 9.06 -19.10 3.04
CA GLY A 861 10.04 -19.58 4.02
C GLY A 861 9.50 -20.79 4.79
N ASP A 862 10.38 -21.73 5.15
CA ASP A 862 10.00 -22.99 5.78
C ASP A 862 9.39 -22.83 7.18
N SER A 863 8.48 -23.74 7.53
CA SER A 863 8.02 -23.99 8.89
C SER A 863 8.64 -25.25 9.48
N GLY A 864 8.50 -25.43 10.79
CA GLY A 864 9.06 -26.57 11.51
C GLY A 864 9.21 -26.25 12.99
N TRP A 865 10.23 -26.82 13.64
CA TRP A 865 10.44 -26.68 15.09
C TRP A 865 11.92 -26.60 15.45
N LEU A 866 12.20 -25.94 16.58
CA LEU A 866 13.45 -26.05 17.33
C LEU A 866 13.18 -26.84 18.62
N GLU A 867 14.05 -27.78 18.94
CA GLU A 867 13.99 -28.56 20.19
C GLU A 867 15.29 -28.37 21.00
N TRP A 868 15.17 -28.05 22.30
CA TRP A 868 16.28 -27.98 23.26
C TRP A 868 15.76 -28.30 24.66
N ASP A 869 16.54 -29.00 25.49
CA ASP A 869 16.21 -29.28 26.90
C ASP A 869 14.77 -29.77 27.17
N GLY A 870 14.20 -30.56 26.24
CA GLY A 870 12.82 -31.06 26.29
C GLY A 870 11.73 -30.01 25.93
N THR A 871 12.11 -28.77 25.66
CA THR A 871 11.26 -27.68 25.17
C THR A 871 11.22 -27.67 23.64
N ARG A 872 10.07 -27.32 23.05
CA ARG A 872 9.85 -27.24 21.61
C ARG A 872 9.25 -25.90 21.23
N LEU A 873 9.89 -25.18 20.31
CA LEU A 873 9.41 -23.93 19.73
C LEU A 873 8.96 -24.18 18.30
N ALA A 874 7.71 -23.85 17.97
CA ALA A 874 7.21 -23.91 16.60
C ALA A 874 7.68 -22.67 15.81
N ILE A 875 8.19 -22.90 14.60
CA ILE A 875 8.65 -21.87 13.65
C ILE A 875 7.61 -21.75 12.54
N ALA A 876 7.00 -20.57 12.40
CA ALA A 876 5.98 -20.32 11.38
C ALA A 876 6.56 -20.06 9.99
N THR A 877 7.71 -19.37 9.92
CA THR A 877 8.46 -19.14 8.68
C THR A 877 9.91 -18.74 8.98
N ALA A 878 10.79 -18.81 8.00
CA ALA A 878 12.12 -18.19 8.04
C ALA A 878 12.20 -17.00 7.08
N VAL A 879 12.94 -15.96 7.46
CA VAL A 879 13.22 -14.77 6.64
C VAL A 879 14.73 -14.52 6.55
N LYS A 880 15.18 -13.75 5.56
CA LYS A 880 16.59 -13.34 5.49
C LYS A 880 16.85 -12.25 6.52
N ALA A 881 17.98 -12.32 7.20
CA ALA A 881 18.48 -11.23 8.05
C ALA A 881 18.91 -10.02 7.20
N GLU A 882 19.08 -8.85 7.84
CA GLU A 882 19.53 -7.62 7.18
C GLU A 882 20.95 -7.74 6.59
N ASP A 883 21.77 -8.66 7.12
CA ASP A 883 23.07 -9.02 6.57
C ASP A 883 23.00 -9.69 5.18
N GLY A 884 21.81 -10.15 4.76
CA GLY A 884 21.58 -10.85 3.48
C GLY A 884 22.08 -12.30 3.44
N HIS A 885 22.78 -12.77 4.47
CA HIS A 885 23.53 -14.03 4.50
C HIS A 885 23.02 -15.02 5.57
N SER A 886 22.39 -14.54 6.64
CA SER A 886 21.82 -15.36 7.71
C SER A 886 20.30 -15.58 7.56
N SER A 887 19.77 -16.63 8.18
CA SER A 887 18.33 -16.93 8.22
C SER A 887 17.78 -16.69 9.61
N VAL A 888 16.77 -15.83 9.73
CA VAL A 888 16.04 -15.55 10.98
C VAL A 888 14.81 -16.44 11.04
N LEU A 889 14.70 -17.24 12.08
CA LEU A 889 13.57 -18.15 12.32
C LEU A 889 12.51 -17.41 13.13
N VAL A 890 11.29 -17.32 12.61
CA VAL A 890 10.18 -16.57 13.23
C VAL A 890 9.29 -17.54 14.02
N PRO A 891 9.16 -17.39 15.35
CA PRO A 891 8.23 -18.19 16.16
C PRO A 891 6.79 -18.12 15.66
N ALA A 892 6.04 -19.21 15.80
CA ALA A 892 4.62 -19.25 15.43
C ALA A 892 3.70 -18.60 16.47
N GLU A 893 4.10 -18.64 17.75
CA GLU A 893 3.35 -18.08 18.88
C GLU A 893 4.34 -17.44 19.89
N PRO A 894 3.89 -16.49 20.73
CA PRO A 894 4.72 -15.93 21.80
C PRO A 894 5.05 -16.99 22.87
N ALA A 895 6.22 -17.61 22.75
CA ALA A 895 6.70 -18.67 23.63
C ALA A 895 8.12 -18.36 24.15
N ALA A 896 8.58 -19.16 25.13
CA ALA A 896 9.95 -19.05 25.63
C ALA A 896 10.96 -19.34 24.51
N LEU A 897 11.86 -18.39 24.24
CA LEU A 897 12.91 -18.54 23.23
C LEU A 897 14.11 -19.34 23.80
N PRO A 898 14.82 -20.11 22.96
CA PRO A 898 16.05 -20.77 23.39
C PRO A 898 17.11 -19.73 23.78
N PRO A 899 17.84 -19.90 24.90
CA PRO A 899 18.80 -18.90 25.33
C PRO A 899 19.99 -18.76 24.37
N LEU A 900 20.60 -17.58 24.36
CA LEU A 900 21.76 -17.29 23.52
C LEU A 900 22.89 -18.31 23.78
N GLY A 901 23.40 -18.93 22.72
CA GLY A 901 24.41 -19.98 22.82
C GLY A 901 23.89 -21.39 23.16
N ALA A 902 22.57 -21.61 23.29
CA ALA A 902 21.99 -22.93 23.49
C ALA A 902 22.20 -23.85 22.28
N HIS A 903 22.34 -25.16 22.54
CA HIS A 903 22.30 -26.19 21.50
C HIS A 903 20.84 -26.55 21.20
N VAL A 904 20.48 -26.48 19.92
CA VAL A 904 19.12 -26.78 19.42
C VAL A 904 19.19 -27.86 18.34
N VAL A 905 18.14 -28.68 18.24
CA VAL A 905 17.89 -29.53 17.08
C VAL A 905 16.83 -28.84 16.22
N GLN A 906 17.19 -28.54 14.97
CA GLN A 906 16.27 -28.04 13.95
C GLN A 906 15.52 -29.22 13.34
N ARG A 907 14.20 -29.10 13.14
CA ARG A 907 13.37 -30.05 12.40
C ARG A 907 12.44 -29.32 11.44
N LEU A 908 12.46 -29.69 10.17
CA LEU A 908 11.56 -29.12 9.16
C LEU A 908 10.17 -29.77 9.19
N ASP A 909 9.17 -28.97 8.83
CA ASP A 909 7.91 -29.47 8.27
C ASP A 909 8.19 -30.05 6.87
N TRP A 910 8.57 -31.34 6.84
CA TRP A 910 9.04 -32.01 5.64
C TRP A 910 7.97 -32.08 4.54
N GLU A 911 6.70 -32.34 4.90
CA GLU A 911 5.62 -32.42 3.91
C GLU A 911 5.47 -31.10 3.18
N ARG A 912 5.50 -29.98 3.90
CA ARG A 912 5.44 -28.64 3.31
C ARG A 912 6.68 -28.29 2.49
N ARG A 913 7.90 -28.56 3.00
CA ARG A 913 9.16 -28.34 2.27
C ARG A 913 9.18 -29.13 0.96
N HIS A 914 8.82 -30.42 1.01
CA HIS A 914 8.78 -31.29 -0.16
C HIS A 914 7.71 -30.86 -1.18
N ALA A 915 6.54 -30.44 -0.71
CA ALA A 915 5.50 -29.87 -1.56
C ALA A 915 5.98 -28.59 -2.30
N HIS A 916 6.68 -27.69 -1.61
CA HIS A 916 7.33 -26.54 -2.25
C HIS A 916 8.39 -26.97 -3.28
N MET A 917 9.23 -27.97 -2.98
CA MET A 917 10.25 -28.50 -3.92
C MET A 917 9.63 -29.05 -5.21
N ARG A 918 8.53 -29.80 -5.10
CA ARG A 918 7.76 -30.33 -6.24
C ARG A 918 7.24 -29.20 -7.13
N VAL A 919 6.50 -28.25 -6.54
CA VAL A 919 5.94 -27.10 -7.28
C VAL A 919 7.05 -26.25 -7.90
N HIS A 920 8.12 -25.95 -7.16
CA HIS A 920 9.21 -25.12 -7.65
C HIS A 920 9.90 -25.74 -8.87
N THR A 921 10.19 -27.03 -8.82
CA THR A 921 10.77 -27.77 -9.96
C THR A 921 9.79 -27.86 -11.14
N ALA A 922 8.49 -27.96 -10.87
CA ALA A 922 7.46 -27.91 -11.92
C ALA A 922 7.35 -26.53 -12.59
N LEU A 923 7.58 -25.42 -11.87
CA LEU A 923 7.64 -24.09 -12.48
C LEU A 923 8.87 -23.92 -13.37
N HIS A 924 10.00 -24.58 -13.08
CA HIS A 924 11.12 -24.64 -14.01
C HIS A 924 10.70 -25.31 -15.34
N LEU A 925 10.01 -26.46 -15.29
CA LEU A 925 9.47 -27.13 -16.48
C LEU A 925 8.48 -26.22 -17.24
N LEU A 926 7.61 -25.49 -16.54
CA LEU A 926 6.69 -24.51 -17.14
C LEU A 926 7.43 -23.38 -17.88
N SER A 927 8.59 -22.93 -17.39
CA SER A 927 9.47 -21.96 -18.07
C SER A 927 10.26 -22.54 -19.28
N VAL A 928 10.12 -23.83 -19.54
CA VAL A 928 10.68 -24.50 -20.73
C VAL A 928 9.56 -24.78 -21.74
N VAL A 929 8.40 -25.28 -21.29
CA VAL A 929 7.23 -25.53 -22.14
C VAL A 929 6.63 -24.23 -22.68
N ILE A 930 6.70 -23.13 -21.93
CA ILE A 930 6.33 -21.78 -22.38
C ILE A 930 7.61 -20.94 -22.50
N PRO A 931 8.24 -20.86 -23.69
CA PRO A 931 9.54 -20.19 -23.89
C PRO A 931 9.40 -18.66 -24.02
N LEU A 932 8.73 -18.02 -23.07
CA LEU A 932 8.54 -16.57 -23.00
C LEU A 932 9.21 -15.98 -21.74
N PRO A 933 9.60 -14.69 -21.73
CA PRO A 933 10.22 -14.06 -20.57
C PRO A 933 9.29 -14.09 -19.35
N VAL A 934 9.82 -14.51 -18.20
CA VAL A 934 9.07 -14.59 -16.95
C VAL A 934 9.12 -13.25 -16.23
N THR A 935 7.96 -12.62 -16.05
CA THR A 935 7.80 -11.34 -15.34
C THR A 935 7.46 -11.49 -13.86
N GLY A 936 7.10 -12.68 -13.40
CA GLY A 936 6.91 -12.97 -11.97
C GLY A 936 6.65 -14.45 -11.68
N GLY A 937 6.71 -14.84 -10.41
CA GLY A 937 6.44 -16.21 -9.98
C GLY A 937 6.03 -16.29 -8.52
N GLN A 938 5.23 -17.30 -8.18
CA GLN A 938 4.87 -17.61 -6.79
C GLN A 938 4.66 -19.12 -6.62
N ILE A 939 5.24 -19.66 -5.56
CA ILE A 939 5.15 -21.08 -5.18
C ILE A 939 4.23 -21.20 -3.96
N GLY A 940 3.43 -22.27 -3.94
CA GLY A 940 2.63 -22.70 -2.79
C GLY A 940 2.77 -24.22 -2.62
N ALA A 941 2.08 -24.79 -1.63
CA ALA A 941 2.17 -26.22 -1.33
C ALA A 941 1.37 -27.10 -2.31
N THR A 942 0.20 -26.65 -2.77
CA THR A 942 -0.68 -27.41 -3.68
C THR A 942 -0.54 -27.03 -5.15
N GLY A 943 0.22 -25.96 -5.44
CA GLY A 943 0.38 -25.41 -6.77
C GLY A 943 1.17 -24.10 -6.76
N GLY A 944 1.50 -23.61 -7.93
CA GLY A 944 2.26 -22.38 -8.15
C GLY A 944 1.79 -21.64 -9.39
N ARG A 945 2.50 -20.57 -9.74
CA ARG A 945 2.25 -19.81 -10.97
C ARG A 945 3.52 -19.15 -11.49
N LEU A 946 3.56 -18.95 -12.80
CA LEU A 946 4.44 -18.01 -13.47
C LEU A 946 3.61 -16.95 -14.20
N ASP A 947 4.09 -15.72 -14.15
CA ASP A 947 3.60 -14.61 -14.96
C ASP A 947 4.57 -14.44 -16.14
N PHE A 948 4.06 -14.46 -17.37
CA PHE A 948 4.84 -14.40 -18.60
C PHE A 948 4.53 -13.12 -19.38
N LEU A 949 5.53 -12.57 -20.07
CA LEU A 949 5.34 -11.55 -21.10
C LEU A 949 4.73 -12.20 -22.35
N MET A 950 3.40 -12.24 -22.38
CA MET A 950 2.57 -13.04 -23.28
C MET A 950 1.36 -12.17 -23.70
N PRO A 951 1.42 -11.45 -24.83
CA PRO A 951 0.32 -10.58 -25.26
C PRO A 951 -0.95 -11.37 -25.60
N GLU A 952 -0.78 -12.41 -26.41
CA GLU A 952 -1.82 -13.30 -26.91
C GLU A 952 -1.88 -14.60 -26.05
N PRO A 953 -3.08 -15.14 -25.79
CA PRO A 953 -3.20 -16.42 -25.07
C PRO A 953 -2.66 -17.58 -25.93
N PRO A 954 -2.15 -18.67 -25.32
CA PRO A 954 -1.75 -19.85 -26.07
C PRO A 954 -2.97 -20.50 -26.73
N GLU A 955 -2.81 -20.94 -27.98
CA GLU A 955 -3.89 -21.53 -28.79
C GLU A 955 -4.37 -22.89 -28.24
N ASP A 956 -3.46 -23.68 -27.69
CA ASP A 956 -3.74 -25.00 -27.11
C ASP A 956 -3.22 -25.07 -25.66
N ARG A 957 -4.14 -25.34 -24.73
CA ARG A 957 -3.85 -25.54 -23.30
C ARG A 957 -3.57 -27.00 -22.96
N GLU A 958 -4.19 -27.95 -23.66
CA GLU A 958 -4.02 -29.37 -23.39
C GLU A 958 -2.61 -29.80 -23.80
N ALA A 959 -2.11 -29.31 -24.96
CA ALA A 959 -0.72 -29.51 -25.38
C ALA A 959 0.33 -29.03 -24.35
N ILE A 960 0.04 -27.97 -23.59
CA ILE A 960 0.94 -27.47 -22.52
C ILE A 960 0.92 -28.44 -21.33
N GLU A 961 -0.25 -28.96 -20.94
CA GLU A 961 -0.39 -29.92 -19.84
C GLU A 961 0.26 -31.27 -20.20
N ASP A 962 0.06 -31.77 -21.41
CA ASP A 962 0.68 -32.99 -21.93
C ASP A 962 2.22 -32.85 -22.00
N ALA A 963 2.73 -31.74 -22.53
CA ALA A 963 4.17 -31.49 -22.60
C ALA A 963 4.82 -31.40 -21.20
N LEU A 964 4.12 -30.87 -20.20
CA LEU A 964 4.59 -30.83 -18.81
C LEU A 964 4.64 -32.23 -18.19
N ASN A 965 3.58 -33.02 -18.32
CA ASN A 965 3.54 -34.38 -17.79
C ASN A 965 4.57 -35.28 -18.50
N ALA A 966 4.75 -35.13 -19.82
CA ALA A 966 5.82 -35.84 -20.55
C ALA A 966 7.25 -35.51 -20.07
N LEU A 967 7.49 -34.34 -19.47
CA LEU A 967 8.77 -33.99 -18.84
C LEU A 967 8.90 -34.54 -17.40
N VAL A 968 7.78 -34.72 -16.70
CA VAL A 968 7.70 -35.41 -15.40
C VAL A 968 7.96 -36.90 -15.58
N ASP A 969 7.25 -37.55 -16.50
CA ASP A 969 7.31 -39.00 -16.77
C ASP A 969 8.69 -39.47 -17.28
N ARG A 970 9.49 -38.56 -17.84
CA ARG A 970 10.89 -38.80 -18.21
C ARG A 970 11.84 -38.95 -17.02
N ASP A 971 11.38 -38.63 -15.81
CA ASP A 971 12.10 -38.77 -14.53
C ASP A 971 13.58 -38.32 -14.60
N LEU A 972 13.77 -37.07 -15.02
CA LEU A 972 15.08 -36.49 -15.29
C LEU A 972 15.78 -36.11 -13.98
N PRO A 973 17.10 -36.35 -13.84
CA PRO A 973 17.84 -35.93 -12.67
C PRO A 973 17.93 -34.40 -12.60
N VAL A 974 17.77 -33.87 -11.40
CA VAL A 974 17.98 -32.45 -11.08
C VAL A 974 19.30 -32.34 -10.34
N THR A 975 20.23 -31.58 -10.90
CA THR A 975 21.60 -31.44 -10.37
C THR A 975 21.96 -29.97 -10.23
N GLU A 976 22.91 -29.68 -9.35
CA GLU A 976 23.39 -28.32 -9.12
C GLU A 976 24.86 -28.17 -9.49
N ARG A 977 25.25 -26.94 -9.86
CA ARG A 977 26.65 -26.54 -10.01
C ARG A 977 26.80 -25.07 -9.66
N TRP A 978 28.01 -24.68 -9.28
CA TRP A 978 28.35 -23.30 -8.95
C TRP A 978 29.16 -22.67 -10.09
N ILE A 979 28.87 -21.41 -10.40
CA ILE A 979 29.63 -20.56 -11.34
C ILE A 979 30.03 -19.26 -10.65
N THR A 980 30.97 -18.50 -11.21
CA THR A 980 31.28 -17.15 -10.71
C THR A 980 30.25 -16.14 -11.20
N GLU A 981 30.19 -14.96 -10.57
CA GLU A 981 29.34 -13.86 -11.06
C GLU A 981 29.80 -13.36 -12.45
N ALA A 982 31.10 -13.45 -12.76
CA ALA A 982 31.66 -13.10 -14.07
C ALA A 982 31.23 -14.09 -15.17
N ASP A 983 31.15 -15.40 -14.87
CA ASP A 983 30.63 -16.40 -15.81
C ASP A 983 29.15 -16.15 -16.14
N LEU A 984 28.37 -15.66 -15.17
CA LEU A 984 26.96 -15.31 -15.35
C LEU A 984 26.79 -14.03 -16.19
N ASP A 985 27.63 -13.01 -15.95
CA ASP A 985 27.65 -11.79 -16.79
C ASP A 985 28.06 -12.10 -18.24
N ALA A 986 28.87 -13.14 -18.47
CA ALA A 986 29.21 -13.64 -19.81
C ALA A 986 28.09 -14.48 -20.47
N GLN A 987 27.05 -14.88 -19.75
CA GLN A 987 25.95 -15.74 -20.24
C GLN A 987 24.57 -15.22 -19.77
N PRO A 988 24.16 -14.01 -20.21
CA PRO A 988 22.93 -13.37 -19.74
C PRO A 988 21.65 -14.17 -20.04
N ASP A 989 21.65 -14.96 -21.11
CA ASP A 989 20.51 -15.79 -21.53
C ASP A 989 20.12 -16.90 -20.53
N LEU A 990 20.97 -17.19 -19.54
CA LEU A 990 20.63 -18.07 -18.42
C LEU A 990 19.56 -17.48 -17.49
N VAL A 991 19.31 -16.15 -17.55
CA VAL A 991 18.38 -15.45 -16.66
C VAL A 991 17.03 -15.22 -17.35
N LYS A 992 16.09 -16.17 -17.20
CA LYS A 992 14.74 -16.04 -17.80
C LYS A 992 13.80 -15.05 -17.08
N THR A 993 14.16 -14.59 -15.88
CA THR A 993 13.32 -13.74 -15.02
C THR A 993 13.65 -12.25 -15.14
N LEU A 994 12.70 -11.42 -15.57
CA LEU A 994 12.86 -9.96 -15.70
C LEU A 994 12.71 -9.19 -14.38
N SER A 995 12.06 -9.77 -13.37
CA SER A 995 11.69 -9.08 -12.11
C SER A 995 12.56 -9.42 -10.90
N VAL A 996 13.28 -10.55 -10.93
CA VAL A 996 14.17 -10.99 -9.85
C VAL A 996 15.56 -11.14 -10.41
N LYS A 997 16.49 -10.28 -9.97
CA LYS A 997 17.91 -10.42 -10.33
C LYS A 997 18.51 -11.64 -9.61
N PRO A 998 19.40 -12.41 -10.26
CA PRO A 998 20.14 -13.48 -9.60
C PRO A 998 20.87 -12.96 -8.34
N PRO A 999 20.98 -13.77 -7.27
CA PRO A 999 21.69 -13.36 -6.06
C PRO A 999 23.18 -13.10 -6.38
N ARG A 1000 23.63 -11.88 -6.07
CA ARG A 1000 25.02 -11.39 -6.21
C ARG A 1000 25.55 -10.92 -4.86
N GLY A 1001 26.87 -10.83 -4.72
CA GLY A 1001 27.57 -10.45 -3.49
C GLY A 1001 28.02 -11.63 -2.63
N ALA A 1002 27.96 -12.87 -3.14
CA ALA A 1002 28.44 -14.07 -2.45
C ALA A 1002 29.61 -14.76 -3.20
N GLY A 1003 30.12 -14.16 -4.28
CA GLY A 1003 31.25 -14.63 -5.07
C GLY A 1003 30.94 -15.84 -5.97
N ARG A 1004 29.88 -16.62 -5.69
CA ARG A 1004 29.44 -17.77 -6.49
C ARG A 1004 27.91 -17.78 -6.63
N VAL A 1005 27.42 -18.17 -7.81
CA VAL A 1005 26.00 -18.33 -8.12
C VAL A 1005 25.68 -19.80 -8.37
N ARG A 1006 24.61 -20.31 -7.75
CA ARG A 1006 24.11 -21.68 -7.93
C ARG A 1006 23.25 -21.76 -9.20
N LEU A 1007 23.66 -22.60 -10.14
CA LEU A 1007 22.85 -23.05 -11.27
C LEU A 1007 22.18 -24.38 -10.93
N VAL A 1008 20.89 -24.49 -11.25
CA VAL A 1008 20.13 -25.73 -11.21
C VAL A 1008 19.95 -26.22 -12.64
N ARG A 1009 20.25 -27.50 -12.87
CA ARG A 1009 20.14 -28.21 -14.15
C ARG A 1009 19.07 -29.29 -14.03
N ILE A 1010 18.19 -29.37 -15.02
CA ILE A 1010 17.26 -30.50 -15.18
C ILE A 1010 17.66 -31.30 -16.40
N GLY A 1011 17.93 -32.60 -16.21
CA GLY A 1011 18.44 -33.52 -17.23
C GLY A 1011 19.97 -33.61 -17.29
N GLU A 1012 20.47 -34.69 -17.89
CA GLU A 1012 21.89 -34.95 -18.10
C GLU A 1012 22.53 -33.92 -19.07
N PRO A 1013 23.87 -33.71 -19.05
CA PRO A 1013 24.54 -32.78 -19.97
C PRO A 1013 24.26 -33.02 -21.47
N SER A 1014 23.97 -34.27 -21.87
CA SER A 1014 23.61 -34.65 -23.24
C SER A 1014 22.11 -34.52 -23.57
N GLN A 1015 21.25 -34.31 -22.57
CA GLN A 1015 19.79 -34.26 -22.70
C GLN A 1015 19.19 -33.19 -21.76
N GLN A 1016 19.87 -32.05 -21.63
CA GLN A 1016 19.49 -30.95 -20.74
C GLN A 1016 18.16 -30.34 -21.17
N VAL A 1017 17.20 -30.26 -20.24
CA VAL A 1017 15.89 -29.61 -20.43
C VAL A 1017 15.89 -28.20 -19.88
N ASP A 1018 16.56 -27.95 -18.74
CA ASP A 1018 16.69 -26.61 -18.17
C ASP A 1018 18.05 -26.38 -17.52
N LEU A 1019 18.50 -25.13 -17.49
CA LEU A 1019 19.70 -24.68 -16.76
C LEU A 1019 19.55 -23.20 -16.41
N GLN A 1020 19.31 -22.89 -15.14
CA GLN A 1020 19.02 -21.52 -14.68
C GLN A 1020 19.66 -21.22 -13.31
N PRO A 1021 20.02 -19.96 -13.00
CA PRO A 1021 20.48 -19.58 -11.67
C PRO A 1021 19.32 -19.59 -10.68
N CYS A 1022 19.34 -20.51 -9.71
CA CYS A 1022 18.27 -20.65 -8.74
C CYS A 1022 18.77 -20.92 -7.31
N GLY A 1023 18.27 -20.12 -6.37
CA GLY A 1023 18.62 -20.18 -4.95
C GLY A 1023 17.63 -20.95 -4.07
N GLY A 1024 16.51 -21.44 -4.61
CA GLY A 1024 15.50 -22.20 -3.88
C GLY A 1024 15.75 -23.70 -3.81
N THR A 1025 14.78 -24.45 -3.29
CA THR A 1025 14.89 -25.91 -3.09
C THR A 1025 14.15 -26.69 -4.17
N HIS A 1026 14.72 -27.81 -4.61
CA HIS A 1026 14.23 -28.63 -5.74
C HIS A 1026 14.17 -30.10 -5.35
N VAL A 1027 13.31 -30.88 -6.03
CA VAL A 1027 13.37 -32.34 -5.95
C VAL A 1027 14.59 -32.87 -6.70
N ALA A 1028 15.06 -34.06 -6.37
CA ALA A 1028 16.25 -34.67 -6.99
C ALA A 1028 15.95 -35.25 -8.38
N ARG A 1029 14.70 -35.60 -8.68
CA ARG A 1029 14.26 -36.10 -9.99
C ARG A 1029 12.88 -35.56 -10.38
N THR A 1030 12.61 -35.36 -11.68
CA THR A 1030 11.33 -34.79 -12.11
C THR A 1030 10.13 -35.71 -11.83
N GLY A 1031 10.31 -37.03 -11.70
CA GLY A 1031 9.22 -37.96 -11.35
C GLY A 1031 8.65 -37.72 -9.94
N GLU A 1032 9.44 -37.15 -9.02
CA GLU A 1032 8.97 -36.79 -7.67
C GLU A 1032 7.93 -35.65 -7.68
N ILE A 1033 7.84 -34.89 -8.77
CA ILE A 1033 6.83 -33.84 -8.96
C ILE A 1033 5.42 -34.47 -8.96
N GLY A 1034 5.25 -35.66 -9.52
CA GLY A 1034 3.94 -36.28 -9.77
C GLY A 1034 3.14 -35.55 -10.84
N ALA A 1035 1.95 -36.08 -11.16
CA ALA A 1035 1.10 -35.54 -12.22
C ALA A 1035 0.73 -34.07 -11.99
N LEU A 1036 0.70 -33.31 -13.08
CA LEU A 1036 0.47 -31.87 -13.11
C LEU A 1036 -0.81 -31.54 -13.86
N ARG A 1037 -1.54 -30.52 -13.39
CA ARG A 1037 -2.67 -29.92 -14.10
C ARG A 1037 -2.44 -28.42 -14.29
N LEU A 1038 -2.70 -27.92 -15.49
CA LEU A 1038 -2.69 -26.50 -15.76
C LEU A 1038 -3.98 -25.88 -15.20
N GLY A 1039 -3.82 -24.84 -14.39
CA GLY A 1039 -4.93 -24.05 -13.85
C GLY A 1039 -5.44 -23.01 -14.83
N LYS A 1040 -5.90 -21.87 -14.31
CA LYS A 1040 -6.34 -20.73 -15.13
C LYS A 1040 -5.14 -20.02 -15.75
N ILE A 1041 -5.33 -19.57 -17.00
CA ILE A 1041 -4.49 -18.58 -17.66
C ILE A 1041 -5.22 -17.23 -17.59
N GLU A 1042 -4.73 -16.30 -16.77
CA GLU A 1042 -5.40 -15.02 -16.50
C GLU A 1042 -4.71 -13.84 -17.20
N ASN A 1043 -5.48 -12.85 -17.65
CA ASN A 1043 -4.95 -11.57 -18.11
C ASN A 1043 -4.40 -10.73 -16.93
N LYS A 1044 -3.18 -10.18 -17.07
CA LYS A 1044 -2.54 -9.25 -16.12
C LYS A 1044 -2.04 -7.96 -16.81
N GLY A 1045 -2.76 -7.50 -17.83
CA GLY A 1045 -2.52 -6.27 -18.58
C GLY A 1045 -2.17 -6.54 -20.04
N LYS A 1046 -1.97 -5.49 -20.84
CA LYS A 1046 -1.80 -5.58 -22.31
C LYS A 1046 -0.69 -6.54 -22.80
N GLN A 1047 0.28 -6.90 -21.95
CA GLN A 1047 1.44 -7.72 -22.33
C GLN A 1047 1.75 -8.88 -21.36
N ASN A 1048 0.98 -9.09 -20.28
CA ASN A 1048 1.30 -10.10 -19.26
C ASN A 1048 0.14 -11.09 -19.06
N ARG A 1049 0.47 -12.39 -19.00
CA ARG A 1049 -0.48 -13.46 -18.64
C ARG A 1049 0.05 -14.28 -17.47
N ARG A 1050 -0.85 -14.67 -16.58
CA ARG A 1050 -0.57 -15.52 -15.43
C ARG A 1050 -0.96 -16.94 -15.74
N VAL A 1051 -0.02 -17.86 -15.75
CA VAL A 1051 -0.27 -19.30 -15.91
C VAL A 1051 -0.16 -19.98 -14.56
N THR A 1052 -1.27 -20.57 -14.09
CA THR A 1052 -1.32 -21.31 -12.83
C THR A 1052 -1.05 -22.79 -13.09
N LEU A 1053 -0.35 -23.46 -12.18
CA LEU A 1053 -0.04 -24.89 -12.23
C LEU A 1053 -0.41 -25.53 -10.88
N LEU A 1054 -1.08 -26.67 -10.91
CA LEU A 1054 -1.51 -27.43 -9.74
C LEU A 1054 -0.85 -28.81 -9.74
N LEU A 1055 -0.53 -29.33 -8.55
CA LEU A 1055 -0.27 -30.76 -8.37
C LEU A 1055 -1.63 -31.48 -8.44
N ALA A 1056 -1.70 -32.58 -9.18
CA ALA A 1056 -2.94 -33.34 -9.43
C ALA A 1056 -3.32 -34.27 -8.26
#